data_AF-A0A0G1VJA4-F1
#
_entry.id   AF-A0A0G1VJA4-F1
#
_cell.length_a   1.000
_cell.length_b   1.000
_cell.length_c   1.000
_cell.angle_alpha   90.00
_cell.angle_beta   90.00
_cell.angle_gamma   90.00
#
_symmetry.space_group_name_H-M   'P 1'
#
loop_
_entity.id
_entity.type
_entity.pdbx_description
1 polymer ?
#
loop_
_entity_poly.entity_id
_entity_poly.type
_entity_poly.pdbx_seq_one_letter_code
_entity_poly.pdbx_strand_id
1 'polypeptide(L)'
;LMSYYQDLEGEITQLKEFAEPLMDEVKVTPLMPVINRIINLKDRLLGLSEGELQYVQAEVAECKRLLDDISYEYIKQIITKPIPSDVFEVLSSGTKFEKALRGAMGEKVSTGKGGPDVTVTPELVEALTRYRFSLGTPPVTPKGIQTVEQIVFGGTLQNIYAFRDLIHCDKGVFDRFLGAVDRLNEQSTHYTTEAEKRDFKKRAIEFPNLEGARGLTKALVSGTSETALRLIREQLFSKHVNGNCPVRVMEESQPFTPRLMQEMKADKRSMFIVKASSIPHNIFTDDVLKEEWKGLIGRLVVIDHSDAAKRSGTVLVYSLIPEVTEYLEQFHTKDSGTPANTQMNLRLILENFKNGDIDQLIESVDRKAALLEAERVHTLPHGDVRKKEWQKTAQLDHVNLKKFKRFLEFVKKMKSSDFSEIEESNRHLAKRTGELTMDYFFKNLKGKGYRAITVPQGGGRREIGLPGRFHLKGHNRKVADFKEQKLQACREKLLALKRDQGIPEGTTAAEAAALERALDARRSPQLPPEGEAVSRIGAHVKTRVTEVLHESALRSDAVINRVIARMDEAFGVNIPGLLKEKVTQLLREKGIEAAAKMLERGRFRAAANHLRAFEGRIRGEAARFAEKIKEPLEGTRSRLEAADLDFVERLLNDIENKSFEPSLALSEVSWTVGDVLREEDFPKKNFIKIELNVDGSQNPDSFERQLEEKRRALAEFPELFELYCSSILIYFNDPHNPTSQVATPEVKLKLLDLASRYNLAILADEPYHKQVSKKVKDRQGDSPFAEFYEQNRARFPNPVCIYSSISTTKWAMGAGRRTGVLLTNDHSVTEDGKNFEDFVAENIDGCNAMSLYMDLETLLAGLLVKRNCKEIELKTVLLNPSNPYEDSCALIDSILNENFSDLNAEDFNGSLYSLLLNARNTLDRLQARGAEPHDYRQFLSQLVSKLKDFRLDKQTQKDSAQRSQAAWNAVQRLSTEFPGLEERCIEPQGPFYFLVGLDQTENDPALRPFLLALARARKIEIVPQAKGYARFAFGGLVDGTEEGYKDFSLGIETDLRLLLKYWDEFQTIRARLNHEEDLDPINNALKELFPGGEIDLARTIQDKGVLLDHLRSRPRTGKDRLTNRFSPAGSQYMSSIEPGSPATIVTIREVQCRTAEDFINSEAFRDLFNIFLLQVKGQISGLEQMEDSNIIAQYGADEFAKRFKSRNFQNVRRDIFGRRPRRSFKRS
;
A
#
# COMPACT_ATOMS: atom_id res chain seq x y z
N LEU A 1 -58.62 10.54 -34.99
CA LEU A 1 -59.37 9.44 -34.34
C LEU A 1 -58.82 8.08 -34.74
N MET A 2 -59.16 7.46 -35.89
CA MET A 2 -58.63 6.12 -36.24
C MET A 2 -57.09 6.01 -36.19
N SER A 3 -56.34 6.94 -36.80
CA SER A 3 -54.87 6.91 -36.68
C SER A 3 -54.39 7.16 -35.24
N TYR A 4 -55.03 8.08 -34.50
CA TYR A 4 -54.71 8.36 -33.10
C TYR A 4 -54.89 7.14 -32.18
N TYR A 5 -55.91 6.31 -32.42
CA TYR A 5 -56.07 5.02 -31.77
C TYR A 5 -54.91 4.09 -32.11
N GLN A 6 -54.55 3.98 -33.40
CA GLN A 6 -53.44 3.13 -33.87
C GLN A 6 -52.07 3.58 -33.35
N ASP A 7 -51.83 4.90 -33.26
CA ASP A 7 -50.61 5.49 -32.72
C ASP A 7 -50.47 5.11 -31.24
N LEU A 8 -51.53 5.32 -30.43
CA LEU A 8 -51.51 5.03 -28.98
C LEU A 8 -51.51 3.50 -28.69
N GLU A 9 -52.18 2.68 -29.50
CA GLU A 9 -52.08 1.21 -29.46
C GLU A 9 -50.64 0.75 -29.80
N GLY A 10 -49.97 1.41 -30.75
CA GLY A 10 -48.57 1.17 -31.08
C GLY A 10 -47.62 1.54 -29.93
N GLU A 11 -47.89 2.62 -29.21
CA GLU A 11 -47.12 2.99 -28.01
C GLU A 11 -47.29 2.00 -26.86
N ILE A 12 -48.53 1.53 -26.61
CA ILE A 12 -48.82 0.48 -25.63
C ILE A 12 -48.07 -0.81 -25.98
N THR A 13 -48.12 -1.22 -27.25
CA THR A 13 -47.40 -2.40 -27.76
C THR A 13 -45.90 -2.30 -27.46
N GLN A 14 -45.26 -1.18 -27.81
CA GLN A 14 -43.84 -0.96 -27.55
C GLN A 14 -43.45 -0.94 -26.07
N LEU A 15 -44.35 -0.50 -25.18
CA LEU A 15 -44.15 -0.54 -23.73
C LEU A 15 -44.20 -1.98 -23.21
N LYS A 16 -45.15 -2.80 -23.71
CA LYS A 16 -45.26 -4.21 -23.34
C LYS A 16 -44.09 -5.06 -23.85
N GLU A 17 -43.67 -4.89 -25.10
CA GLU A 17 -42.48 -5.56 -25.68
C GLU A 17 -41.18 -5.28 -24.90
N PHE A 18 -41.12 -4.16 -24.16
CA PHE A 18 -40.03 -3.84 -23.24
C PHE A 18 -40.22 -4.48 -21.85
N ALA A 19 -41.45 -4.52 -21.33
CA ALA A 19 -41.75 -4.98 -19.97
C ALA A 19 -41.87 -6.51 -19.84
N GLU A 20 -42.39 -7.20 -20.85
CA GLU A 20 -42.61 -8.65 -20.82
C GLU A 20 -41.34 -9.48 -20.52
N PRO A 21 -40.16 -9.23 -21.14
CA PRO A 21 -38.93 -9.97 -20.82
C PRO A 21 -38.46 -9.78 -19.37
N LEU A 22 -38.78 -8.63 -18.76
CA LEU A 22 -38.33 -8.30 -17.40
C LEU A 22 -39.13 -9.06 -16.31
N MET A 23 -40.29 -9.65 -16.66
CA MET A 23 -41.09 -10.46 -15.73
C MET A 23 -40.40 -11.78 -15.34
N ASP A 24 -39.73 -12.43 -16.29
CA ASP A 24 -39.11 -13.74 -16.05
C ASP A 24 -37.74 -13.64 -15.39
N GLU A 25 -37.00 -12.55 -15.67
CA GLU A 25 -35.62 -12.36 -15.18
C GLU A 25 -35.55 -11.77 -13.76
N VAL A 26 -36.52 -10.94 -13.34
CA VAL A 26 -36.38 -10.09 -12.15
C VAL A 26 -37.30 -10.54 -11.00
N LYS A 27 -37.09 -11.77 -10.53
CA LYS A 27 -37.83 -12.32 -9.38
C LYS A 27 -37.42 -11.60 -8.08
N VAL A 28 -38.32 -10.73 -7.61
CA VAL A 28 -38.24 -9.91 -6.38
C VAL A 28 -37.40 -8.63 -6.51
N THR A 29 -37.95 -7.60 -7.17
CA THR A 29 -37.48 -6.20 -7.05
C THR A 29 -38.62 -5.21 -6.82
N PRO A 30 -38.33 -4.00 -6.30
CA PRO A 30 -39.29 -2.87 -6.23
C PRO A 30 -39.87 -2.39 -7.57
N LEU A 31 -39.37 -2.89 -8.71
CA LEU A 31 -39.81 -2.47 -10.05
C LEU A 31 -41.05 -3.23 -10.55
N MET A 32 -41.37 -4.38 -9.95
CA MET A 32 -42.52 -5.19 -10.37
C MET A 32 -43.88 -4.48 -10.38
N PRO A 33 -44.21 -3.55 -9.44
CA PRO A 33 -45.45 -2.78 -9.52
C PRO A 33 -45.55 -1.95 -10.82
N VAL A 34 -44.43 -1.44 -11.33
CA VAL A 34 -44.39 -0.64 -12.56
C VAL A 34 -44.46 -1.53 -13.80
N ILE A 35 -43.67 -2.63 -13.83
CA ILE A 35 -43.71 -3.65 -14.89
C ILE A 35 -45.12 -4.22 -15.05
N ASN A 36 -45.77 -4.58 -13.94
CA ASN A 36 -47.16 -5.05 -13.93
C ASN A 36 -48.13 -3.97 -14.45
N ARG A 37 -47.93 -2.69 -14.11
CA ARG A 37 -48.79 -1.60 -14.57
C ARG A 37 -48.71 -1.43 -16.10
N ILE A 38 -47.50 -1.54 -16.67
CA ILE A 38 -47.27 -1.51 -18.12
C ILE A 38 -47.94 -2.69 -18.83
N ILE A 39 -47.78 -3.91 -18.31
CA ILE A 39 -48.34 -5.12 -18.92
C ILE A 39 -49.88 -5.13 -18.86
N ASN A 40 -50.47 -4.46 -17.87
CA ASN A 40 -51.91 -4.29 -17.73
C ASN A 40 -52.51 -3.14 -18.57
N LEU A 41 -51.71 -2.38 -19.35
CA LEU A 41 -52.25 -1.40 -20.32
C LEU A 41 -53.17 -2.09 -21.34
N LYS A 42 -54.18 -1.37 -21.83
CA LYS A 42 -55.27 -1.95 -22.63
C LYS A 42 -54.89 -2.05 -24.12
N ASP A 43 -54.75 -3.26 -24.66
CA ASP A 43 -54.22 -3.51 -26.02
C ASP A 43 -55.12 -3.04 -27.18
N ARG A 44 -56.40 -2.82 -26.91
CA ARG A 44 -57.36 -2.27 -27.88
C ARG A 44 -58.14 -1.14 -27.25
N LEU A 45 -58.10 0.01 -27.92
CA LEU A 45 -58.68 1.28 -27.51
C LEU A 45 -59.93 1.63 -28.33
N LEU A 46 -60.16 0.93 -29.44
CA LEU A 46 -61.35 1.09 -30.27
C LEU A 46 -62.65 0.86 -29.46
N GLY A 47 -63.50 1.89 -29.39
CA GLY A 47 -64.78 1.84 -28.68
C GLY A 47 -64.76 2.40 -27.25
N LEU A 48 -63.63 2.92 -26.77
CA LEU A 48 -63.56 3.70 -25.53
C LEU A 48 -64.28 5.05 -25.66
N SER A 49 -64.81 5.55 -24.55
CA SER A 49 -65.25 6.94 -24.44
C SER A 49 -64.07 7.91 -24.39
N GLU A 50 -64.31 9.20 -24.69
CA GLU A 50 -63.25 10.22 -24.71
C GLU A 50 -62.55 10.38 -23.35
N GLY A 51 -63.28 10.24 -22.24
CA GLY A 51 -62.70 10.27 -20.89
C GLY A 51 -61.86 9.03 -20.56
N GLU A 52 -62.26 7.84 -21.00
CA GLU A 52 -61.44 6.63 -20.87
C GLU A 52 -60.18 6.72 -21.74
N LEU A 53 -60.27 7.35 -22.92
CA LEU A 53 -59.12 7.54 -23.80
C LEU A 53 -58.09 8.51 -23.19
N GLN A 54 -58.56 9.60 -22.57
CA GLN A 54 -57.71 10.52 -21.81
C GLN A 54 -57.08 9.84 -20.59
N TYR A 55 -57.81 8.95 -19.90
CA TYR A 55 -57.26 8.15 -18.80
C TYR A 55 -56.16 7.20 -19.28
N VAL A 56 -56.38 6.44 -20.35
CA VAL A 56 -55.35 5.56 -20.93
C VAL A 56 -54.15 6.37 -21.42
N GLN A 57 -54.36 7.52 -22.04
CA GLN A 57 -53.26 8.41 -22.46
C GLN A 57 -52.44 8.91 -21.26
N ALA A 58 -53.10 9.27 -20.15
CA ALA A 58 -52.43 9.66 -18.91
C ALA A 58 -51.66 8.49 -18.30
N GLU A 59 -52.22 7.27 -18.27
CA GLU A 59 -51.51 6.07 -17.82
C GLU A 59 -50.33 5.69 -18.72
N VAL A 60 -50.46 5.82 -20.06
CA VAL A 60 -49.35 5.59 -21.00
C VAL A 60 -48.23 6.62 -20.78
N ALA A 61 -48.58 7.89 -20.58
CA ALA A 61 -47.61 8.95 -20.26
C ALA A 61 -46.94 8.73 -18.89
N GLU A 62 -47.70 8.31 -17.88
CA GLU A 62 -47.16 7.97 -16.55
C GLU A 62 -46.28 6.71 -16.62
N CYS A 63 -46.68 5.68 -17.35
CA CYS A 63 -45.91 4.47 -17.57
C CYS A 63 -44.60 4.75 -18.32
N LYS A 64 -44.61 5.62 -19.35
CA LYS A 64 -43.38 6.10 -20.02
C LYS A 64 -42.45 6.83 -19.05
N ARG A 65 -42.98 7.78 -18.27
CA ARG A 65 -42.22 8.52 -17.26
C ARG A 65 -41.63 7.58 -16.20
N LEU A 66 -42.39 6.57 -15.78
CA LEU A 66 -41.93 5.53 -14.86
C LEU A 66 -40.93 4.56 -15.53
N LEU A 67 -40.97 4.36 -16.85
CA LEU A 67 -39.98 3.59 -17.62
C LEU A 67 -38.63 4.31 -17.67
N ASP A 68 -38.67 5.63 -17.89
CA ASP A 68 -37.49 6.48 -17.83
C ASP A 68 -36.87 6.43 -16.41
N ASP A 69 -37.70 6.52 -15.35
CA ASP A 69 -37.28 6.32 -13.95
C ASP A 69 -36.76 4.89 -13.68
N ILE A 70 -37.37 3.85 -14.28
CA ILE A 70 -36.91 2.43 -14.18
C ILE A 70 -35.46 2.32 -14.66
N SER A 71 -35.07 2.99 -15.74
CA SER A 71 -33.69 2.88 -16.26
C SER A 71 -32.64 3.26 -15.21
N TYR A 72 -32.95 4.25 -14.36
CA TYR A 72 -32.09 4.73 -13.27
C TYR A 72 -32.17 3.81 -12.03
N GLU A 73 -33.37 3.41 -11.61
CA GLU A 73 -33.55 2.55 -10.43
C GLU A 73 -33.13 1.08 -10.68
N TYR A 74 -33.24 0.58 -11.91
CA TYR A 74 -32.71 -0.72 -12.34
C TYR A 74 -31.18 -0.75 -12.25
N ILE A 75 -30.50 0.29 -12.75
CA ILE A 75 -29.04 0.40 -12.62
C ILE A 75 -28.62 0.50 -11.15
N LYS A 76 -29.34 1.24 -10.30
CA LYS A 76 -29.09 1.25 -8.84
C LYS A 76 -29.27 -0.11 -8.16
N GLN A 77 -30.27 -0.88 -8.57
CA GLN A 77 -30.56 -2.20 -7.98
C GLN A 77 -29.57 -3.27 -8.46
N ILE A 78 -29.06 -3.15 -9.68
CA ILE A 78 -27.94 -3.94 -10.22
C ILE A 78 -26.64 -3.60 -9.49
N ILE A 79 -26.34 -2.32 -9.27
CA ILE A 79 -25.11 -1.89 -8.61
C ILE A 79 -25.23 -2.08 -7.09
N THR A 80 -25.00 -3.31 -6.64
CA THR A 80 -24.77 -3.58 -5.21
C THR A 80 -23.56 -2.80 -4.73
N LYS A 81 -23.74 -1.96 -3.70
CA LYS A 81 -22.65 -1.22 -3.07
C LYS A 81 -21.64 -2.22 -2.50
N PRO A 82 -20.37 -2.23 -2.95
CA PRO A 82 -19.41 -3.19 -2.47
C PRO A 82 -19.09 -2.88 -0.99
N ILE A 83 -18.94 -3.93 -0.19
CA ILE A 83 -18.59 -3.79 1.23
C ILE A 83 -17.16 -3.22 1.30
N PRO A 84 -16.95 -2.04 1.90
CA PRO A 84 -15.61 -1.47 2.06
C PRO A 84 -14.78 -2.32 3.04
N SER A 85 -13.47 -2.40 2.83
CA SER A 85 -12.61 -3.12 3.77
C SER A 85 -12.47 -2.36 5.11
N ASP A 86 -12.21 -3.08 6.19
CA ASP A 86 -12.17 -2.54 7.56
C ASP A 86 -11.24 -1.33 7.70
N VAL A 87 -10.13 -1.30 6.95
CA VAL A 87 -9.20 -0.15 6.90
C VAL A 87 -9.92 1.11 6.43
N PHE A 88 -10.73 1.02 5.36
CA PHE A 88 -11.47 2.16 4.82
C PHE A 88 -12.67 2.55 5.69
N GLU A 89 -13.32 1.60 6.38
CA GLU A 89 -14.37 1.93 7.36
C GLU A 89 -13.81 2.70 8.57
N VAL A 90 -12.72 2.23 9.16
CA VAL A 90 -12.02 2.91 10.28
C VAL A 90 -11.61 4.32 9.87
N LEU A 91 -11.03 4.49 8.68
CA LEU A 91 -10.64 5.80 8.12
C LEU A 91 -11.84 6.71 7.84
N SER A 92 -12.94 6.17 7.34
CA SER A 92 -14.18 6.93 7.11
C SER A 92 -14.74 7.45 8.43
N SER A 93 -14.74 6.62 9.48
CA SER A 93 -15.14 7.00 10.84
C SER A 93 -14.24 8.08 11.43
N GLY A 94 -12.92 7.93 11.36
CA GLY A 94 -11.99 8.96 11.83
C GLY A 94 -12.02 10.25 11.00
N THR A 95 -12.32 10.19 9.70
CA THR A 95 -12.51 11.38 8.85
C THR A 95 -13.76 12.17 9.24
N LYS A 96 -14.83 11.51 9.72
CA LYS A 96 -16.02 12.19 10.28
C LYS A 96 -15.65 12.99 11.53
N PHE A 97 -14.83 12.42 12.42
CA PHE A 97 -14.29 13.12 13.58
C PHE A 97 -13.48 14.36 13.17
N GLU A 98 -12.54 14.23 12.23
CA GLU A 98 -11.75 15.36 11.73
C GLU A 98 -12.61 16.48 11.13
N LYS A 99 -13.69 16.12 10.42
CA LYS A 99 -14.63 17.10 9.85
C LYS A 99 -15.38 17.86 10.94
N ALA A 100 -15.86 17.18 12.00
CA ALA A 100 -16.53 17.84 13.12
C ALA A 100 -15.56 18.76 13.89
N LEU A 101 -14.34 18.28 14.16
CA LEU A 101 -13.28 19.06 14.81
C LEU A 101 -12.91 20.31 14.01
N ARG A 102 -12.84 20.22 12.67
CA ARG A 102 -12.65 21.39 11.79
C ARG A 102 -13.89 22.28 11.65
N GLY A 103 -15.08 21.76 11.93
CA GLY A 103 -16.32 22.54 12.00
C GLY A 103 -16.37 23.43 13.24
N ALA A 104 -15.94 22.90 14.39
CA ALA A 104 -15.87 23.61 15.68
C ALA A 104 -14.72 24.64 15.79
N MET A 105 -14.10 25.06 14.68
CA MET A 105 -12.94 25.95 14.68
C MET A 105 -13.25 27.31 15.32
N GLY A 106 -12.48 27.68 16.35
CA GLY A 106 -12.70 28.89 17.14
C GLY A 106 -13.77 28.77 18.23
N GLU A 107 -14.50 27.67 18.31
CA GLU A 107 -15.45 27.39 19.40
C GLU A 107 -14.71 26.98 20.68
N LYS A 108 -15.42 27.09 21.80
CA LYS A 108 -14.95 26.62 23.12
C LYS A 108 -15.62 25.29 23.47
N VAL A 109 -14.79 24.29 23.73
CA VAL A 109 -15.21 22.99 24.24
C VAL A 109 -14.97 22.97 25.74
N SER A 110 -16.04 22.79 26.52
CA SER A 110 -15.93 22.67 27.97
C SER A 110 -15.67 21.21 28.35
N THR A 111 -14.55 20.92 29.00
CA THR A 111 -14.14 19.55 29.34
C THR A 111 -14.75 19.02 30.65
N GLY A 112 -15.95 19.49 31.01
CA GLY A 112 -16.66 19.09 32.22
C GLY A 112 -16.20 19.79 33.52
N LYS A 113 -16.80 19.40 34.65
CA LYS A 113 -16.66 20.06 35.96
C LYS A 113 -15.20 20.04 36.46
N GLY A 114 -14.52 21.18 36.29
CA GLY A 114 -13.18 21.44 36.85
C GLY A 114 -12.05 21.50 35.82
N GLY A 115 -12.29 21.14 34.56
CA GLY A 115 -11.31 21.32 33.48
C GLY A 115 -11.38 22.70 32.83
N PRO A 116 -10.28 23.21 32.25
CA PRO A 116 -10.29 24.49 31.54
C PRO A 116 -11.02 24.39 30.19
N ASP A 117 -11.84 25.39 29.84
CA ASP A 117 -12.40 25.52 28.49
C ASP A 117 -11.27 25.54 27.44
N VAL A 118 -11.28 24.59 26.51
CA VAL A 118 -10.31 24.53 25.42
C VAL A 118 -10.91 25.14 24.16
N THR A 119 -10.24 26.13 23.58
CA THR A 119 -10.62 26.69 22.28
C THR A 119 -10.05 25.81 21.17
N VAL A 120 -10.86 25.50 20.15
CA VAL A 120 -10.38 24.72 19.00
C VAL A 120 -9.53 25.60 18.09
N THR A 121 -8.20 25.41 18.15
CA THR A 121 -7.22 26.09 17.30
C THR A 121 -6.66 25.13 16.24
N PRO A 122 -6.02 25.63 15.16
CA PRO A 122 -5.41 24.77 14.15
C PRO A 122 -4.39 23.78 14.73
N GLU A 123 -3.66 24.18 15.78
CA GLU A 123 -2.68 23.33 16.44
C GLU A 123 -3.32 22.27 17.35
N LEU A 124 -4.52 22.50 17.88
CA LEU A 124 -5.30 21.45 18.53
C LEU A 124 -5.80 20.43 17.51
N VAL A 125 -6.26 20.90 16.34
CA VAL A 125 -6.62 20.00 15.22
C VAL A 125 -5.41 19.16 14.85
N GLU A 126 -4.26 19.79 14.61
CA GLU A 126 -3.02 19.09 14.30
C GLU A 126 -2.65 18.07 15.38
N ALA A 127 -2.56 18.47 16.65
CA ALA A 127 -2.17 17.58 17.75
C ALA A 127 -3.08 16.34 17.89
N LEU A 128 -4.38 16.48 17.66
CA LEU A 128 -5.35 15.37 17.73
C LEU A 128 -5.39 14.50 16.46
N THR A 129 -4.86 14.96 15.32
CA THR A 129 -4.99 14.26 14.02
C THR A 129 -3.66 13.96 13.32
N ARG A 130 -2.51 14.38 13.89
CA ARG A 130 -1.16 14.25 13.30
C ARG A 130 -0.76 12.81 13.00
N TYR A 131 -1.15 11.87 13.86
CA TYR A 131 -0.83 10.46 13.74
C TYR A 131 -2.10 9.66 13.39
N ARG A 132 -1.98 8.77 12.40
CA ARG A 132 -3.07 7.89 11.94
C ARG A 132 -2.57 6.44 11.92
N PHE A 133 -2.90 5.67 12.94
CA PHE A 133 -2.34 4.33 13.15
C PHE A 133 -3.05 3.20 12.38
N SER A 134 -3.93 3.53 11.43
CA SER A 134 -4.68 2.55 10.62
C SER A 134 -4.05 2.26 9.24
N LEU A 135 -3.29 3.22 8.69
CA LEU A 135 -2.79 3.20 7.32
C LEU A 135 -1.36 2.67 7.21
N GLY A 136 -1.18 1.72 6.29
CA GLY A 136 0.13 1.21 5.87
C GLY A 136 0.95 2.18 5.00
N THR A 137 0.82 3.50 5.18
CA THR A 137 1.62 4.52 4.48
C THR A 137 3.11 4.34 4.81
N PRO A 138 4.05 4.39 3.85
CA PRO A 138 5.47 4.28 4.19
C PRO A 138 5.92 5.34 5.21
N PRO A 139 6.99 5.09 5.98
CA PRO A 139 7.63 6.10 6.81
C PRO A 139 8.23 7.19 5.91
N VAL A 140 7.87 8.45 6.17
CA VAL A 140 8.37 9.62 5.43
C VAL A 140 8.91 10.65 6.42
N THR A 141 10.01 11.29 6.06
CA THR A 141 10.56 12.46 6.76
C THR A 141 10.78 13.62 5.78
N PRO A 142 10.85 14.88 6.25
CA PRO A 142 11.23 16.01 5.41
C PRO A 142 12.58 15.81 4.70
N LYS A 143 13.53 15.12 5.35
CA LYS A 143 14.83 14.80 4.73
C LYS A 143 14.68 13.82 3.57
N GLY A 144 13.77 12.85 3.68
CA GLY A 144 13.42 11.93 2.59
C GLY A 144 12.87 12.67 1.37
N ILE A 145 11.92 13.58 1.57
CA ILE A 145 11.33 14.39 0.48
C ILE A 145 12.38 15.26 -0.21
N GLN A 146 13.23 15.96 0.56
CA GLN A 146 14.36 16.71 0.00
C GLN A 146 15.34 15.82 -0.79
N THR A 147 15.46 14.55 -0.42
CA THR A 147 16.36 13.62 -1.13
C THR A 147 15.75 13.16 -2.46
N VAL A 148 14.43 12.94 -2.52
CA VAL A 148 13.71 12.70 -3.79
C VAL A 148 13.88 13.89 -4.72
N GLU A 149 13.64 15.10 -4.21
CA GLU A 149 13.81 16.38 -4.90
C GLU A 149 15.20 16.49 -5.55
N GLN A 150 16.25 16.31 -4.73
CA GLN A 150 17.66 16.35 -5.14
C GLN A 150 18.05 15.29 -6.17
N ILE A 151 17.43 14.11 -6.12
CA ILE A 151 17.70 13.01 -7.06
C ILE A 151 17.02 13.26 -8.41
N VAL A 152 15.73 13.60 -8.40
CA VAL A 152 14.88 13.69 -9.60
C VAL A 152 15.12 14.99 -10.37
N PHE A 153 15.32 16.11 -9.67
CA PHE A 153 15.47 17.44 -10.28
C PHE A 153 16.91 17.99 -10.21
N GLY A 154 17.84 17.28 -9.56
CA GLY A 154 19.27 17.59 -9.48
C GLY A 154 19.69 18.40 -8.26
N GLY A 155 18.81 19.26 -7.75
CA GLY A 155 18.99 20.04 -6.53
C GLY A 155 17.67 20.25 -5.82
N THR A 156 17.63 21.11 -4.80
CA THR A 156 16.35 21.53 -4.21
C THR A 156 15.62 22.48 -5.18
N LEU A 157 14.29 22.52 -5.12
CA LEU A 157 13.46 23.47 -5.85
C LEU A 157 13.76 24.90 -5.42
N GLN A 158 14.22 25.12 -4.18
CA GLN A 158 14.76 26.41 -3.75
C GLN A 158 16.01 26.82 -4.56
N ASN A 159 16.93 25.88 -4.84
CA ASN A 159 18.09 26.15 -5.70
C ASN A 159 17.65 26.45 -7.14
N ILE A 160 16.65 25.72 -7.66
CA ILE A 160 16.12 25.94 -9.01
C ILE A 160 15.38 27.29 -9.09
N TYR A 161 14.63 27.66 -8.05
CA TYR A 161 13.94 28.94 -7.92
C TYR A 161 14.90 30.13 -7.82
N ALA A 162 16.11 29.94 -7.30
CA ALA A 162 17.14 30.99 -7.28
C ALA A 162 17.53 31.46 -8.71
N PHE A 163 17.28 30.65 -9.75
CA PHE A 163 17.47 31.05 -11.14
C PHE A 163 16.29 31.82 -11.74
N ARG A 164 15.16 32.01 -11.03
CA ARG A 164 13.95 32.70 -11.54
C ARG A 164 14.23 34.04 -12.20
N ASP A 165 15.05 34.87 -11.57
CA ASP A 165 15.39 36.21 -12.08
C ASP A 165 16.56 36.18 -13.10
N LEU A 166 17.12 35.00 -13.37
CA LEU A 166 18.23 34.73 -14.30
C LEU A 166 17.79 33.90 -15.52
N ILE A 167 16.54 33.42 -15.56
CA ILE A 167 15.96 32.57 -16.60
C ILE A 167 15.06 33.42 -17.49
N HIS A 168 15.36 33.45 -18.79
CA HIS A 168 14.70 34.29 -19.79
C HIS A 168 13.36 33.72 -20.31
N CYS A 169 12.44 33.38 -19.39
CA CYS A 169 11.08 32.92 -19.68
C CYS A 169 10.03 33.78 -18.94
N ASP A 170 8.74 33.58 -19.24
CA ASP A 170 7.67 34.21 -18.47
C ASP A 170 7.71 33.77 -17.00
N LYS A 171 7.84 34.74 -16.08
CA LYS A 171 7.95 34.45 -14.65
C LYS A 171 6.70 33.74 -14.10
N GLY A 172 5.52 34.05 -14.65
CA GLY A 172 4.28 33.38 -14.28
C GLY A 172 4.26 31.92 -14.70
N VAL A 173 4.74 31.58 -15.91
CA VAL A 173 4.93 30.20 -16.37
C VAL A 173 5.91 29.46 -15.46
N PHE A 174 7.07 30.06 -15.16
CA PHE A 174 8.09 29.47 -14.29
C PHE A 174 7.55 29.18 -12.87
N ASP A 175 6.91 30.18 -12.24
CA ASP A 175 6.35 30.06 -10.89
C ASP A 175 5.24 29.00 -10.84
N ARG A 176 4.34 28.98 -11.83
CA ARG A 176 3.28 27.94 -11.93
C ARG A 176 3.89 26.55 -12.14
N PHE A 177 4.93 26.44 -12.97
CA PHE A 177 5.57 25.15 -13.27
C PHE A 177 6.30 24.60 -12.05
N LEU A 178 7.15 25.39 -11.39
CA LEU A 178 7.82 24.95 -10.15
C LEU A 178 6.81 24.64 -9.05
N GLY A 179 5.72 25.40 -8.92
CA GLY A 179 4.62 25.07 -8.00
C GLY A 179 3.91 23.74 -8.33
N ALA A 180 3.91 23.30 -9.59
CA ALA A 180 3.43 21.97 -9.97
C ALA A 180 4.47 20.86 -9.65
N VAL A 181 5.76 21.14 -9.83
CA VAL A 181 6.85 20.22 -9.50
C VAL A 181 6.97 20.01 -7.97
N ASP A 182 6.75 21.05 -7.17
CA ASP A 182 6.74 20.97 -5.70
C ASP A 182 5.63 20.06 -5.19
N ARG A 183 4.39 20.27 -5.68
CA ARG A 183 3.25 19.37 -5.40
C ARG A 183 3.54 17.95 -5.86
N LEU A 184 4.04 17.75 -7.08
CA LEU A 184 4.44 16.42 -7.58
C LEU A 184 5.43 15.74 -6.63
N ASN A 185 6.44 16.46 -6.16
CA ASN A 185 7.47 15.94 -5.27
C ASN A 185 6.88 15.49 -3.93
N GLU A 186 6.15 16.36 -3.23
CA GLU A 186 5.50 16.00 -1.95
C GLU A 186 4.52 14.84 -2.13
N GLN A 187 3.59 14.98 -3.08
CA GLN A 187 2.50 14.03 -3.31
C GLN A 187 3.00 12.67 -3.83
N SER A 188 4.21 12.58 -4.39
CA SER A 188 4.86 11.30 -4.73
C SER A 188 5.14 10.43 -3.51
N THR A 189 5.17 11.00 -2.29
CA THR A 189 5.67 10.31 -1.09
C THR A 189 4.61 9.65 -0.22
N HIS A 190 3.33 9.96 -0.43
CA HIS A 190 2.22 9.37 0.31
C HIS A 190 1.11 8.88 -0.62
N TYR A 191 0.18 8.07 -0.09
CA TYR A 191 -0.99 7.66 -0.84
C TYR A 191 -1.90 8.85 -1.15
N THR A 192 -2.44 8.87 -2.36
CA THR A 192 -3.45 9.81 -2.84
C THR A 192 -4.66 9.85 -1.91
N THR A 193 -4.92 11.02 -1.34
CA THR A 193 -6.01 11.26 -0.39
C THR A 193 -7.32 11.62 -1.10
N GLU A 194 -8.45 11.46 -0.41
CA GLU A 194 -9.76 11.87 -0.93
C GLU A 194 -9.88 13.40 -1.16
N ALA A 195 -9.06 14.20 -0.47
CA ALA A 195 -8.97 15.63 -0.72
C ALA A 195 -8.32 15.92 -2.08
N GLU A 196 -7.24 15.21 -2.42
CA GLU A 196 -6.51 15.36 -3.67
C GLU A 196 -7.27 14.80 -4.87
N LYS A 197 -7.94 13.64 -4.72
CA LYS A 197 -8.89 13.15 -5.74
C LYS A 197 -9.98 14.18 -6.02
N ARG A 198 -10.54 14.81 -4.98
CA ARG A 198 -11.58 15.84 -5.12
C ARG A 198 -11.06 17.11 -5.80
N ASP A 199 -9.86 17.57 -5.44
CA ASP A 199 -9.23 18.73 -6.07
C ASP A 199 -8.93 18.45 -7.55
N PHE A 200 -8.37 17.30 -7.88
CA PHE A 200 -8.15 16.86 -9.26
C PHE A 200 -9.46 16.80 -10.07
N LYS A 201 -10.51 16.14 -9.54
CA LYS A 201 -11.84 16.09 -10.18
C LYS A 201 -12.49 17.46 -10.35
N LYS A 202 -12.20 18.42 -9.47
CA LYS A 202 -12.67 19.81 -9.58
C LYS A 202 -11.96 20.51 -10.73
N ARG A 203 -10.62 20.49 -10.74
CA ARG A 203 -9.80 21.05 -11.84
C ARG A 203 -10.09 20.40 -13.19
N ALA A 204 -10.51 19.14 -13.22
CA ALA A 204 -10.88 18.46 -14.45
C ALA A 204 -12.10 19.04 -15.19
N ILE A 205 -12.87 19.94 -14.55
CA ILE A 205 -13.91 20.73 -15.22
C ILE A 205 -13.30 21.89 -16.03
N GLU A 206 -12.08 22.32 -15.67
CA GLU A 206 -11.32 23.41 -16.31
C GLU A 206 -10.35 22.87 -17.39
N PHE A 207 -10.36 21.56 -17.67
CA PHE A 207 -9.57 20.97 -18.75
C PHE A 207 -10.21 21.36 -20.10
N PRO A 208 -9.48 21.98 -21.04
CA PRO A 208 -10.09 22.64 -22.22
C PRO A 208 -10.99 21.75 -23.07
N ASN A 209 -10.71 20.46 -23.12
CA ASN A 209 -11.49 19.50 -23.92
C ASN A 209 -12.66 18.87 -23.15
N LEU A 210 -12.84 19.14 -21.85
CA LEU A 210 -13.76 18.38 -20.98
C LEU A 210 -14.74 19.28 -20.19
N GLU A 211 -14.79 20.57 -20.49
CA GLU A 211 -15.66 21.58 -19.84
C GLU A 211 -17.15 21.18 -19.83
N GLY A 212 -17.61 20.50 -20.88
CA GLY A 212 -18.99 19.99 -21.01
C GLY A 212 -19.38 18.94 -19.97
N ALA A 213 -18.43 18.33 -19.28
CA ALA A 213 -18.70 17.40 -18.18
C ALA A 213 -19.14 18.11 -16.87
N ARG A 214 -19.44 19.40 -16.92
CA ARG A 214 -20.02 20.17 -15.82
C ARG A 214 -21.43 19.66 -15.50
N GLY A 215 -21.62 19.20 -14.28
CA GLY A 215 -22.86 18.56 -13.82
C GLY A 215 -22.82 17.02 -13.80
N LEU A 216 -21.91 16.38 -14.54
CA LEU A 216 -21.72 14.93 -14.50
C LEU A 216 -20.91 14.50 -13.27
N THR A 217 -21.24 13.33 -12.72
CA THR A 217 -20.41 12.64 -11.73
C THR A 217 -19.14 12.10 -12.40
N LYS A 218 -18.08 11.89 -11.62
CA LYS A 218 -16.73 11.60 -12.14
C LYS A 218 -16.06 10.52 -11.30
N ALA A 219 -15.63 9.43 -11.93
CA ALA A 219 -14.72 8.44 -11.38
C ALA A 219 -13.31 8.63 -11.93
N LEU A 220 -12.30 8.45 -11.08
CA LEU A 220 -10.89 8.48 -11.43
C LEU A 220 -10.35 7.04 -11.53
N VAL A 221 -9.82 6.69 -12.69
CA VAL A 221 -9.25 5.36 -13.01
C VAL A 221 -7.79 5.53 -13.43
N SER A 222 -6.86 4.78 -12.83
CA SER A 222 -5.50 4.66 -13.37
C SER A 222 -5.48 3.66 -14.52
N GLY A 223 -4.71 3.98 -15.56
CA GLY A 223 -4.62 3.22 -16.80
C GLY A 223 -5.14 4.02 -18.00
N THR A 224 -5.61 3.31 -19.02
CA THR A 224 -6.13 3.87 -20.27
C THR A 224 -7.66 3.75 -20.34
N SER A 225 -8.25 4.24 -21.44
CA SER A 225 -9.69 4.04 -21.71
C SER A 225 -10.06 2.57 -21.77
N GLU A 226 -9.15 1.70 -22.18
CA GLU A 226 -9.37 0.25 -22.23
C GLU A 226 -9.38 -0.35 -20.82
N THR A 227 -8.55 0.17 -19.91
CA THR A 227 -8.63 -0.19 -18.48
C THR A 227 -10.00 0.15 -17.90
N ALA A 228 -10.49 1.38 -18.14
CA ALA A 228 -11.81 1.81 -17.68
C ALA A 228 -12.93 0.97 -18.32
N LEU A 229 -12.88 0.75 -19.63
CA LEU A 229 -13.84 -0.07 -20.37
C LEU A 229 -13.87 -1.53 -19.87
N ARG A 230 -12.71 -2.11 -19.59
CA ARG A 230 -12.58 -3.45 -19.03
C ARG A 230 -13.24 -3.55 -17.65
N LEU A 231 -12.96 -2.59 -16.76
CA LEU A 231 -13.61 -2.53 -15.44
C LEU A 231 -15.13 -2.40 -15.55
N ILE A 232 -15.64 -1.57 -16.47
CA ILE A 232 -17.08 -1.43 -16.68
C ILE A 232 -17.70 -2.73 -17.21
N ARG A 233 -17.09 -3.38 -18.20
CA ARG A 233 -17.59 -4.65 -18.77
C ARG A 233 -17.53 -5.80 -17.76
N GLU A 234 -16.36 -6.09 -17.21
CA GLU A 234 -16.07 -7.30 -16.42
C GLU A 234 -16.55 -7.25 -14.97
N GLN A 235 -16.86 -6.06 -14.45
CA GLN A 235 -17.09 -5.87 -13.01
C GLN A 235 -18.39 -5.14 -12.72
N LEU A 236 -18.73 -4.09 -13.48
CA LEU A 236 -19.98 -3.37 -13.30
C LEU A 236 -21.18 -4.12 -13.91
N PHE A 237 -21.06 -4.61 -15.15
CA PHE A 237 -22.20 -5.21 -15.86
C PHE A 237 -22.23 -6.73 -15.88
N SER A 238 -21.10 -7.44 -16.07
CA SER A 238 -21.11 -8.91 -16.14
C SER A 238 -21.31 -9.64 -14.80
N LYS A 239 -21.16 -8.95 -13.66
CA LYS A 239 -21.35 -9.55 -12.32
C LYS A 239 -22.76 -9.46 -11.78
N HIS A 240 -23.52 -8.48 -12.24
CA HIS A 240 -24.82 -8.12 -11.66
C HIS A 240 -25.98 -8.31 -12.64
N VAL A 241 -25.67 -8.65 -13.90
CA VAL A 241 -26.65 -9.11 -14.88
C VAL A 241 -26.20 -10.47 -15.39
N ASN A 242 -27.06 -11.49 -15.31
CA ASN A 242 -26.81 -12.83 -15.82
C ASN A 242 -26.77 -12.85 -17.36
N GLY A 243 -25.72 -12.27 -17.95
CA GLY A 243 -25.48 -12.21 -19.40
C GLY A 243 -26.32 -11.20 -20.20
N ASN A 244 -27.44 -10.71 -19.67
CA ASN A 244 -28.52 -10.12 -20.49
C ASN A 244 -28.55 -8.59 -20.65
N CYS A 245 -27.58 -7.82 -20.13
CA CYS A 245 -27.44 -6.39 -20.46
C CYS A 245 -26.26 -6.20 -21.43
N PRO A 246 -26.51 -5.96 -22.73
CA PRO A 246 -25.42 -5.78 -23.68
C PRO A 246 -24.72 -4.44 -23.48
N VAL A 247 -23.39 -4.45 -23.56
CA VAL A 247 -22.57 -3.23 -23.48
C VAL A 247 -22.11 -2.83 -24.88
N ARG A 248 -22.74 -1.81 -25.46
CA ARG A 248 -22.31 -1.20 -26.71
C ARG A 248 -21.19 -0.20 -26.44
N VAL A 249 -20.13 -0.26 -27.26
CA VAL A 249 -19.00 0.68 -27.19
C VAL A 249 -18.91 1.44 -28.49
N MET A 250 -18.79 2.76 -28.39
CA MET A 250 -18.61 3.66 -29.52
C MET A 250 -17.35 4.50 -29.31
N GLU A 251 -16.64 4.75 -30.40
CA GLU A 251 -15.49 5.65 -30.46
C GLU A 251 -15.91 6.88 -31.25
N GLU A 252 -16.10 8.01 -30.56
CA GLU A 252 -16.51 9.27 -31.16
C GLU A 252 -15.62 10.39 -30.63
N SER A 253 -15.31 11.41 -31.44
CA SER A 253 -14.55 12.57 -30.97
C SER A 253 -15.30 13.37 -29.89
N GLN A 254 -16.64 13.30 -29.92
CA GLN A 254 -17.59 13.92 -29.00
C GLN A 254 -18.72 12.93 -28.67
N PRO A 255 -19.20 12.83 -27.42
CA PRO A 255 -20.11 11.76 -26.99
C PRO A 255 -21.61 12.09 -27.02
N PHE A 256 -22.01 13.17 -27.69
CA PHE A 256 -23.41 13.63 -27.75
C PHE A 256 -23.85 13.88 -29.19
N THR A 257 -23.57 12.93 -30.09
CA THR A 257 -23.92 13.05 -31.50
C THR A 257 -25.38 12.64 -31.78
N PRO A 258 -26.02 13.18 -32.82
CA PRO A 258 -27.32 12.69 -33.30
C PRO A 258 -27.30 11.21 -33.68
N ARG A 259 -26.14 10.70 -34.12
CA ARG A 259 -25.93 9.28 -34.43
C ARG A 259 -26.07 8.42 -33.17
N LEU A 260 -25.30 8.71 -32.11
CA LEU A 260 -25.42 8.00 -30.84
C LEU A 260 -26.87 8.02 -30.33
N MET A 261 -27.53 9.19 -30.40
CA MET A 261 -28.93 9.32 -30.00
C MET A 261 -29.86 8.38 -30.80
N GLN A 262 -29.67 8.26 -32.12
CA GLN A 262 -30.43 7.32 -32.96
C GLN A 262 -30.13 5.86 -32.59
N GLU A 263 -28.86 5.50 -32.38
CA GLU A 263 -28.48 4.14 -31.94
C GLU A 263 -29.07 3.80 -30.56
N MET A 264 -29.10 4.76 -29.62
CA MET A 264 -29.71 4.61 -28.28
C MET A 264 -31.24 4.55 -28.31
N LYS A 265 -31.90 5.24 -29.26
CA LYS A 265 -33.37 5.13 -29.47
C LYS A 265 -33.75 3.78 -30.10
N ALA A 266 -32.90 3.24 -30.98
CA ALA A 266 -33.11 1.94 -31.60
C ALA A 266 -32.85 0.76 -30.63
N ASP A 267 -31.75 0.81 -29.86
CA ASP A 267 -31.42 -0.21 -28.87
C ASP A 267 -31.87 0.25 -27.47
N LYS A 268 -33.05 -0.24 -27.07
CA LYS A 268 -33.65 0.07 -25.76
C LYS A 268 -33.04 -0.70 -24.58
N ARG A 269 -32.20 -1.73 -24.80
CA ARG A 269 -31.73 -2.66 -23.74
C ARG A 269 -30.25 -2.48 -23.39
N SER A 270 -29.43 -1.98 -24.31
CA SER A 270 -27.99 -1.83 -24.08
C SER A 270 -27.63 -0.63 -23.22
N MET A 271 -26.53 -0.79 -22.47
CA MET A 271 -25.73 0.32 -21.94
C MET A 271 -24.74 0.79 -23.00
N PHE A 272 -24.62 2.10 -23.15
CA PHE A 272 -23.75 2.73 -24.14
C PHE A 272 -22.53 3.34 -23.45
N ILE A 273 -21.34 2.94 -23.91
CA ILE A 273 -20.06 3.48 -23.48
C ILE A 273 -19.44 4.23 -24.65
N VAL A 274 -19.17 5.52 -24.48
CA VAL A 274 -18.48 6.32 -25.50
C VAL A 274 -17.08 6.69 -25.03
N LYS A 275 -16.07 6.25 -25.79
CA LYS A 275 -14.69 6.71 -25.63
C LYS A 275 -14.56 8.04 -26.37
N ALA A 276 -14.42 9.14 -25.63
CA ALA A 276 -14.51 10.50 -26.15
C ALA A 276 -13.21 11.29 -25.95
N SER A 277 -12.75 11.98 -27.00
CA SER A 277 -11.58 12.87 -26.91
C SER A 277 -11.92 14.27 -26.42
N SER A 278 -13.20 14.67 -26.53
CA SER A 278 -13.71 15.95 -26.04
C SER A 278 -15.18 15.87 -25.59
N ILE A 279 -15.58 16.73 -24.66
CA ILE A 279 -16.95 16.87 -24.14
C ILE A 279 -17.31 18.36 -24.24
N PRO A 280 -18.06 18.80 -25.27
CA PRO A 280 -18.29 20.22 -25.56
C PRO A 280 -19.03 20.97 -24.45
N HIS A 281 -18.67 22.23 -24.19
CA HIS A 281 -19.48 23.09 -23.32
C HIS A 281 -20.92 23.18 -23.86
N ASN A 282 -21.92 23.39 -22.98
CA ASN A 282 -23.33 23.65 -23.31
C ASN A 282 -24.22 22.46 -23.74
N ILE A 283 -23.81 21.20 -23.55
CA ILE A 283 -24.63 19.98 -23.84
C ILE A 283 -26.07 20.04 -23.26
N PHE A 284 -26.26 20.69 -22.10
CA PHE A 284 -27.55 20.78 -21.41
C PHE A 284 -28.22 22.16 -21.47
N THR A 285 -27.65 23.16 -22.15
CA THR A 285 -28.20 24.52 -22.14
C THR A 285 -29.11 24.82 -23.34
N ASP A 286 -28.95 24.17 -24.49
CA ASP A 286 -29.93 24.26 -25.60
C ASP A 286 -31.24 23.53 -25.24
N ASP A 287 -32.36 24.27 -25.21
CA ASP A 287 -33.67 23.74 -24.80
C ASP A 287 -34.22 22.63 -25.71
N VAL A 288 -33.82 22.60 -26.98
CA VAL A 288 -34.23 21.56 -27.95
C VAL A 288 -33.52 20.22 -27.70
N LEU A 289 -32.27 20.24 -27.21
CA LEU A 289 -31.52 19.02 -26.89
C LEU A 289 -31.91 18.43 -25.53
N LYS A 290 -32.41 19.24 -24.58
CA LYS A 290 -32.78 18.80 -23.23
C LYS A 290 -33.82 17.67 -23.20
N GLU A 291 -34.88 17.77 -23.99
CA GLU A 291 -35.99 16.80 -23.94
C GLU A 291 -35.59 15.45 -24.58
N GLU A 292 -34.93 15.46 -25.74
CA GLU A 292 -34.60 14.21 -26.45
C GLU A 292 -33.54 13.34 -25.77
N TRP A 293 -32.61 13.93 -25.01
CA TRP A 293 -31.62 13.17 -24.25
C TRP A 293 -32.16 12.61 -22.93
N LYS A 294 -33.25 13.16 -22.40
CA LYS A 294 -33.74 12.98 -21.02
C LYS A 294 -33.98 11.52 -20.61
N GLY A 295 -34.57 10.70 -21.49
CA GLY A 295 -34.80 9.26 -21.29
C GLY A 295 -33.67 8.35 -21.78
N LEU A 296 -32.61 8.89 -22.40
CA LEU A 296 -31.50 8.12 -22.96
C LEU A 296 -30.26 8.17 -22.08
N ILE A 297 -29.97 9.34 -21.51
CA ILE A 297 -28.66 9.66 -20.92
C ILE A 297 -28.35 8.87 -19.63
N GLY A 298 -29.35 8.30 -18.95
CA GLY A 298 -29.14 7.34 -17.86
C GLY A 298 -28.41 6.06 -18.31
N ARG A 299 -28.52 5.70 -19.59
CA ARG A 299 -27.83 4.53 -20.18
C ARG A 299 -26.47 4.87 -20.79
N LEU A 300 -25.95 6.09 -20.59
CA LEU A 300 -24.70 6.56 -21.15
C LEU A 300 -23.58 6.64 -20.09
N VAL A 301 -22.42 6.09 -20.44
CA VAL A 301 -21.15 6.27 -19.72
C VAL A 301 -20.12 6.83 -20.69
N VAL A 302 -19.46 7.93 -20.34
CA VAL A 302 -18.42 8.54 -21.18
C VAL A 302 -17.06 8.29 -20.56
N ILE A 303 -16.11 7.79 -21.34
CA ILE A 303 -14.72 7.56 -20.93
C ILE A 303 -13.83 8.60 -21.59
N ASP A 304 -13.03 9.31 -20.81
CA ASP A 304 -11.96 10.19 -21.29
C ASP A 304 -10.93 9.39 -22.11
N HIS A 305 -10.92 9.63 -23.42
CA HIS A 305 -9.99 9.10 -24.40
C HIS A 305 -9.11 10.21 -25.01
N SER A 306 -9.00 11.35 -24.32
CA SER A 306 -8.11 12.44 -24.72
C SER A 306 -6.64 12.02 -24.70
N ASP A 307 -5.84 12.74 -25.46
CA ASP A 307 -4.38 12.56 -25.52
C ASP A 307 -3.74 12.65 -24.14
N ALA A 308 -4.11 13.63 -23.31
CA ALA A 308 -3.54 13.80 -21.99
C ALA A 308 -3.89 12.63 -21.04
N ALA A 309 -5.07 12.00 -21.18
CA ALA A 309 -5.41 10.75 -20.50
C ALA A 309 -4.47 9.60 -20.91
N LYS A 310 -4.35 9.36 -22.22
CA LYS A 310 -3.48 8.32 -22.80
C LYS A 310 -2.01 8.47 -22.42
N ARG A 311 -1.53 9.70 -22.24
CA ARG A 311 -0.12 10.02 -21.95
C ARG A 311 0.22 9.96 -20.46
N SER A 312 -0.74 10.26 -19.58
CA SER A 312 -0.54 10.25 -18.12
C SER A 312 -0.93 8.94 -17.44
N GLY A 313 -1.74 8.10 -18.10
CA GLY A 313 -2.34 6.92 -17.49
C GLY A 313 -3.39 7.29 -16.44
N THR A 314 -4.10 8.40 -16.67
CA THR A 314 -5.13 8.94 -15.77
C THR A 314 -6.40 9.24 -16.55
N VAL A 315 -7.41 8.38 -16.39
CA VAL A 315 -8.69 8.47 -17.11
C VAL A 315 -9.80 8.90 -16.16
N LEU A 316 -10.67 9.75 -16.68
CA LEU A 316 -11.92 10.13 -16.04
C LEU A 316 -13.07 9.39 -16.72
N VAL A 317 -13.93 8.78 -15.92
CA VAL A 317 -15.20 8.20 -16.38
C VAL A 317 -16.33 9.08 -15.86
N TYR A 318 -17.21 9.48 -16.76
CA TYR A 318 -18.34 10.36 -16.51
C TYR A 318 -19.66 9.61 -16.64
N SER A 319 -20.59 9.90 -15.74
CA SER A 319 -21.97 9.42 -15.82
C SER A 319 -22.91 10.48 -15.21
N LEU A 320 -24.21 10.30 -15.41
CA LEU A 320 -25.22 10.94 -14.57
C LEU A 320 -25.55 10.14 -13.31
N ILE A 321 -25.14 8.88 -13.24
CA ILE A 321 -25.45 7.98 -12.14
C ILE A 321 -24.29 7.98 -11.14
N PRO A 322 -24.45 8.56 -9.93
CA PRO A 322 -23.39 8.57 -8.91
C PRO A 322 -22.88 7.17 -8.59
N GLU A 323 -23.78 6.20 -8.47
CA GLU A 323 -23.50 4.80 -8.11
C GLU A 323 -22.54 4.13 -9.10
N VAL A 324 -22.66 4.40 -10.40
CA VAL A 324 -21.70 3.94 -11.43
C VAL A 324 -20.29 4.45 -11.12
N THR A 325 -20.18 5.75 -10.83
CA THR A 325 -18.87 6.36 -10.56
C THR A 325 -18.29 5.95 -9.19
N GLU A 326 -19.13 5.82 -8.15
CA GLU A 326 -18.71 5.34 -6.83
C GLU A 326 -18.22 3.90 -6.89
N TYR A 327 -18.96 3.02 -7.58
CA TYR A 327 -18.58 1.62 -7.77
C TYR A 327 -17.24 1.51 -8.52
N LEU A 328 -17.05 2.25 -9.62
CA LEU A 328 -15.82 2.20 -10.40
C LEU A 328 -14.59 2.63 -9.59
N GLU A 329 -14.69 3.65 -8.75
CA GLU A 329 -13.56 4.07 -7.91
C GLU A 329 -13.25 3.10 -6.78
N GLN A 330 -14.28 2.53 -6.15
CA GLN A 330 -14.12 1.54 -5.08
C GLN A 330 -13.54 0.24 -5.66
N PHE A 331 -14.06 -0.23 -6.79
CA PHE A 331 -13.54 -1.40 -7.49
C PHE A 331 -12.11 -1.17 -8.00
N HIS A 332 -11.83 -0.05 -8.67
CA HIS A 332 -10.47 0.30 -9.10
C HIS A 332 -9.50 0.32 -7.91
N THR A 333 -9.93 0.87 -6.76
CA THR A 333 -9.14 0.87 -5.53
C THR A 333 -8.95 -0.54 -4.94
N LYS A 334 -9.87 -1.47 -5.19
CA LYS A 334 -9.69 -2.89 -4.84
C LYS A 334 -8.69 -3.58 -5.78
N ASP A 335 -8.88 -3.49 -7.10
CA ASP A 335 -8.06 -4.16 -8.13
C ASP A 335 -6.63 -3.60 -8.24
N SER A 336 -6.49 -2.28 -8.39
CA SER A 336 -5.22 -1.60 -8.68
C SER A 336 -4.73 -0.69 -7.53
N GLY A 337 -5.52 -0.53 -6.48
CA GLY A 337 -5.25 0.41 -5.39
C GLY A 337 -5.59 1.85 -5.77
N THR A 338 -5.29 2.80 -4.88
CA THR A 338 -5.56 4.22 -5.18
C THR A 338 -4.71 4.70 -6.37
N PRO A 339 -5.28 5.55 -7.26
CA PRO A 339 -4.54 6.16 -8.37
C PRO A 339 -3.28 6.87 -7.90
N ALA A 340 -2.23 6.88 -8.72
CA ALA A 340 -0.96 7.48 -8.34
C ALA A 340 -0.99 9.02 -8.44
N ASN A 341 -0.62 9.70 -7.35
CA ASN A 341 -0.49 11.16 -7.31
C ASN A 341 0.45 11.70 -8.42
N THR A 342 1.51 10.95 -8.75
CA THR A 342 2.43 11.26 -9.85
C THR A 342 1.77 11.24 -11.24
N GLN A 343 0.87 10.29 -11.51
CA GLN A 343 0.09 10.25 -12.75
C GLN A 343 -0.88 11.43 -12.84
N MET A 344 -1.57 11.74 -11.74
CA MET A 344 -2.48 12.89 -11.63
C MET A 344 -1.73 14.21 -11.83
N ASN A 345 -0.54 14.37 -11.24
CA ASN A 345 0.28 15.57 -11.44
C ASN A 345 0.86 15.64 -12.87
N LEU A 346 1.27 14.53 -13.48
CA LEU A 346 1.61 14.51 -14.90
C LEU A 346 0.43 14.95 -15.76
N ARG A 347 -0.79 14.44 -15.50
CA ARG A 347 -2.01 14.89 -16.20
C ARG A 347 -2.21 16.40 -16.05
N LEU A 348 -2.10 16.93 -14.83
CA LEU A 348 -2.20 18.38 -14.61
C LEU A 348 -1.11 19.18 -15.34
N ILE A 349 0.13 18.67 -15.43
CA ILE A 349 1.21 19.34 -16.19
C ILE A 349 0.90 19.29 -17.71
N LEU A 350 0.40 18.17 -18.21
CA LEU A 350 0.05 18.02 -19.63
C LEU A 350 -1.11 18.92 -20.06
N GLU A 351 -2.09 19.17 -19.18
CA GLU A 351 -3.24 20.06 -19.45
C GLU A 351 -2.89 21.55 -19.28
N ASN A 352 -2.15 21.93 -18.22
CA ASN A 352 -1.97 23.34 -17.85
C ASN A 352 -0.81 24.07 -18.54
N PHE A 353 0.12 23.34 -19.18
CA PHE A 353 1.28 23.93 -19.87
C PHE A 353 1.27 23.54 -21.35
N LYS A 354 1.35 24.52 -22.24
CA LYS A 354 1.44 24.34 -23.69
C LYS A 354 2.84 23.86 -24.09
N ASN A 355 3.00 23.33 -25.31
CA ASN A 355 4.32 22.92 -25.81
C ASN A 355 5.33 24.08 -25.74
N GLY A 356 4.92 25.27 -26.23
CA GLY A 356 5.74 26.48 -26.17
C GLY A 356 6.13 26.94 -24.76
N ASP A 357 5.35 26.62 -23.72
CA ASP A 357 5.71 26.93 -22.34
C ASP A 357 6.89 26.05 -21.89
N ILE A 358 6.86 24.75 -22.22
CA ILE A 358 7.93 23.80 -21.91
C ILE A 358 9.19 24.09 -22.75
N ASP A 359 9.02 24.45 -24.02
CA ASP A 359 10.13 24.86 -24.90
C ASP A 359 10.85 26.10 -24.38
N GLN A 360 10.11 27.15 -23.97
CA GLN A 360 10.69 28.35 -23.34
C GLN A 360 11.46 28.04 -22.05
N LEU A 361 10.98 27.09 -21.23
CA LEU A 361 11.69 26.65 -20.04
C LEU A 361 13.03 25.97 -20.41
N ILE A 362 13.02 25.04 -21.38
CA ILE A 362 14.23 24.35 -21.85
C ILE A 362 15.24 25.35 -22.44
N GLU A 363 14.81 26.21 -23.36
CA GLU A 363 15.67 27.24 -23.99
C GLU A 363 16.29 28.20 -22.97
N SER A 364 15.57 28.49 -21.88
CA SER A 364 16.06 29.39 -20.84
C SER A 364 17.05 28.71 -19.90
N VAL A 365 16.83 27.43 -19.60
CA VAL A 365 17.81 26.58 -18.89
C VAL A 365 19.07 26.39 -19.73
N ASP A 366 18.95 26.13 -21.04
CA ASP A 366 20.09 26.00 -21.96
C ASP A 366 20.88 27.30 -22.09
N ARG A 367 20.20 28.46 -22.26
CA ARG A 367 20.88 29.77 -22.29
C ARG A 367 21.68 30.02 -21.02
N LYS A 368 21.12 29.72 -19.83
CA LYS A 368 21.85 29.87 -18.56
C LYS A 368 22.99 28.86 -18.42
N ALA A 369 22.79 27.61 -18.85
CA ALA A 369 23.83 26.60 -18.85
C ALA A 369 25.00 26.97 -19.77
N ALA A 370 24.72 27.48 -20.97
CA ALA A 370 25.72 27.92 -21.95
C ALA A 370 26.53 29.14 -21.50
N LEU A 371 25.92 30.08 -20.76
CA LEU A 371 26.66 31.18 -20.12
C LEU A 371 27.69 30.66 -19.11
N LEU A 372 27.30 29.68 -18.27
CA LEU A 372 28.21 29.03 -17.33
C LEU A 372 29.28 28.19 -18.06
N GLU A 373 28.94 27.57 -19.20
CA GLU A 373 29.90 26.87 -20.06
C GLU A 373 30.96 27.82 -20.62
N ALA A 374 30.55 29.00 -21.11
CA ALA A 374 31.44 30.02 -21.68
C ALA A 374 32.45 30.58 -20.65
N GLU A 375 32.06 30.64 -19.37
CA GLU A 375 32.96 30.97 -18.24
C GLU A 375 34.00 29.85 -17.93
N ARG A 376 33.98 28.74 -18.68
CA ARG A 376 34.88 27.58 -18.59
C ARG A 376 34.85 26.83 -17.25
N VAL A 377 33.86 27.09 -16.39
CA VAL A 377 33.77 26.53 -15.02
C VAL A 377 33.66 25.00 -14.98
N HIS A 378 33.19 24.38 -16.08
CA HIS A 378 33.09 22.93 -16.26
C HIS A 378 34.39 22.26 -16.75
N THR A 379 35.30 23.01 -17.38
CA THR A 379 36.57 22.49 -17.93
C THR A 379 37.76 22.59 -16.98
N LEU A 380 37.60 23.29 -15.86
CA LEU A 380 38.59 23.26 -14.81
C LEU A 380 38.68 21.83 -14.28
N PRO A 381 39.89 21.27 -14.07
CA PRO A 381 40.03 20.08 -13.25
C PRO A 381 39.32 20.31 -11.90
N HIS A 382 39.01 19.26 -11.15
CA HIS A 382 38.51 19.37 -9.77
C HIS A 382 39.59 19.97 -8.78
N GLY A 383 40.48 20.84 -9.30
CA GLY A 383 41.91 21.00 -8.99
C GLY A 383 42.45 22.35 -8.48
N ASP A 384 42.07 23.53 -8.95
CA ASP A 384 41.38 23.94 -10.18
C ASP A 384 40.16 24.79 -9.79
N VAL A 385 38.97 24.16 -9.73
CA VAL A 385 37.75 24.76 -9.11
C VAL A 385 37.99 25.25 -7.66
N ARG A 386 39.07 24.80 -7.01
CA ARG A 386 39.41 25.02 -5.59
C ARG A 386 39.65 26.50 -5.17
N LYS A 387 39.90 27.44 -6.10
CA LYS A 387 40.48 28.76 -5.74
C LYS A 387 39.49 29.91 -5.51
N LYS A 388 38.23 29.85 -5.96
CA LYS A 388 37.23 30.91 -5.77
C LYS A 388 35.82 30.32 -5.58
N GLU A 389 35.14 30.68 -4.49
CA GLU A 389 33.82 30.11 -4.14
C GLU A 389 32.77 30.30 -5.25
N TRP A 390 32.82 31.41 -6.01
CA TRP A 390 31.90 31.64 -7.13
C TRP A 390 32.04 30.62 -8.28
N GLN A 391 33.26 30.11 -8.55
CA GLN A 391 33.49 29.13 -9.61
C GLN A 391 32.86 27.78 -9.26
N LYS A 392 32.93 27.41 -7.98
CA LYS A 392 32.23 26.26 -7.41
C LYS A 392 30.71 26.44 -7.51
N THR A 393 30.16 27.58 -7.11
CA THR A 393 28.71 27.85 -7.26
C THR A 393 28.29 27.74 -8.72
N ALA A 394 28.99 28.40 -9.64
CA ALA A 394 28.73 28.33 -11.08
C ALA A 394 28.76 26.90 -11.65
N GLN A 395 29.70 26.06 -11.20
CA GLN A 395 29.76 24.66 -11.61
C GLN A 395 28.60 23.82 -11.05
N LEU A 396 28.20 24.06 -9.79
CA LEU A 396 27.03 23.39 -9.18
C LEU A 396 25.72 23.82 -9.84
N ASP A 397 25.58 25.11 -10.15
CA ASP A 397 24.42 25.66 -10.85
C ASP A 397 24.29 25.03 -12.24
N HIS A 398 25.39 24.95 -12.99
CA HIS A 398 25.44 24.31 -14.29
C HIS A 398 24.98 22.83 -14.22
N VAL A 399 25.53 22.08 -13.25
CA VAL A 399 25.19 20.69 -12.97
C VAL A 399 23.70 20.50 -12.62
N ASN A 400 23.15 21.35 -11.76
CA ASN A 400 21.74 21.29 -11.36
C ASN A 400 20.82 21.61 -12.55
N LEU A 401 21.18 22.60 -13.36
CA LEU A 401 20.43 23.01 -14.54
C LEU A 401 20.40 21.92 -15.63
N LYS A 402 21.52 21.22 -15.89
CA LYS A 402 21.54 20.07 -16.81
C LYS A 402 20.61 18.95 -16.36
N LYS A 403 20.57 18.64 -15.05
CA LYS A 403 19.67 17.61 -14.50
C LYS A 403 18.21 18.03 -14.54
N PHE A 404 17.90 19.31 -14.25
CA PHE A 404 16.54 19.85 -14.37
C PHE A 404 16.06 19.88 -15.83
N LYS A 405 16.94 20.21 -16.79
CA LYS A 405 16.64 20.11 -18.23
C LYS A 405 16.19 18.71 -18.63
N ARG A 406 16.87 17.65 -18.19
CA ARG A 406 16.48 16.25 -18.49
C ARG A 406 15.05 15.92 -18.01
N PHE A 407 14.62 16.48 -16.88
CA PHE A 407 13.22 16.37 -16.44
C PHE A 407 12.25 17.13 -17.35
N LEU A 408 12.61 18.34 -17.80
CA LEU A 408 11.82 19.09 -18.78
C LEU A 408 11.73 18.37 -20.14
N GLU A 409 12.83 17.74 -20.59
CA GLU A 409 12.86 16.94 -21.82
C GLU A 409 11.98 15.69 -21.72
N PHE A 410 11.96 15.02 -20.56
CA PHE A 410 10.98 13.96 -20.28
C PHE A 410 9.53 14.47 -20.39
N VAL A 411 9.21 15.62 -19.77
CA VAL A 411 7.87 16.23 -19.87
C VAL A 411 7.53 16.61 -21.33
N LYS A 412 8.50 17.17 -22.07
CA LYS A 412 8.36 17.49 -23.50
C LYS A 412 8.08 16.23 -24.34
N LYS A 413 8.79 15.12 -24.08
CA LYS A 413 8.55 13.85 -24.78
C LYS A 413 7.16 13.28 -24.50
N MET A 414 6.67 13.39 -23.27
CA MET A 414 5.27 13.05 -22.94
C MET A 414 4.24 13.98 -23.60
N LYS A 415 4.67 15.13 -24.14
CA LYS A 415 3.85 16.03 -24.97
C LYS A 415 3.99 15.80 -26.49
N SER A 416 4.79 14.83 -26.96
CA SER A 416 4.90 14.49 -28.39
C SER A 416 3.54 14.19 -29.04
N SER A 417 3.37 14.56 -30.30
CA SER A 417 2.21 14.20 -31.12
C SER A 417 2.27 12.76 -31.64
N ASP A 418 3.45 12.14 -31.64
CA ASP A 418 3.61 10.75 -32.03
C ASP A 418 3.48 9.83 -30.81
N PHE A 419 2.41 9.03 -30.78
CA PHE A 419 2.18 8.07 -29.71
C PHE A 419 3.20 6.93 -29.69
N SER A 420 3.82 6.58 -30.82
CA SER A 420 4.80 5.50 -30.89
C SER A 420 6.09 5.85 -30.13
N GLU A 421 6.54 7.11 -30.19
CA GLU A 421 7.67 7.64 -29.39
C GLU A 421 7.38 7.56 -27.89
N ILE A 422 6.13 7.79 -27.48
CA ILE A 422 5.69 7.78 -26.08
C ILE A 422 5.63 6.35 -25.57
N GLU A 423 5.05 5.42 -26.34
CA GLU A 423 5.07 4.00 -26.04
C GLU A 423 6.49 3.44 -25.95
N GLU A 424 7.37 3.77 -26.91
CA GLU A 424 8.76 3.35 -26.89
C GLU A 424 9.47 3.90 -25.65
N SER A 425 9.23 5.17 -25.30
CA SER A 425 9.77 5.75 -24.07
C SER A 425 9.29 5.01 -22.83
N ASN A 426 8.02 4.63 -22.76
CA ASN A 426 7.44 3.92 -21.62
C ASN A 426 7.97 2.48 -21.54
N ARG A 427 8.11 1.77 -22.67
CA ARG A 427 8.76 0.46 -22.75
C ARG A 427 10.23 0.54 -22.31
N HIS A 428 10.96 1.55 -22.76
CA HIS A 428 12.35 1.78 -22.35
C HIS A 428 12.46 2.03 -20.84
N LEU A 429 11.69 2.99 -20.30
CA LEU A 429 11.65 3.29 -18.86
C LEU A 429 11.29 2.04 -18.02
N ALA A 430 10.28 1.27 -18.45
CA ALA A 430 9.86 0.06 -17.75
C ALA A 430 10.95 -1.02 -17.76
N LYS A 431 11.52 -1.34 -18.94
CA LYS A 431 12.62 -2.30 -19.08
C LYS A 431 13.82 -1.89 -18.23
N ARG A 432 14.22 -0.62 -18.31
CA ARG A 432 15.37 -0.07 -17.61
C ARG A 432 15.20 -0.08 -16.08
N THR A 433 14.00 0.24 -15.60
CA THR A 433 13.65 0.12 -14.18
C THR A 433 13.75 -1.33 -13.70
N GLY A 434 13.35 -2.31 -14.51
CA GLY A 434 13.44 -3.74 -14.21
C GLY A 434 14.90 -4.22 -14.12
N GLU A 435 15.71 -3.88 -15.13
CA GLU A 435 17.16 -4.12 -15.14
C GLU A 435 17.83 -3.55 -13.88
N LEU A 436 17.64 -2.26 -13.60
CA LEU A 436 18.29 -1.60 -12.47
C LEU A 436 17.78 -2.10 -11.11
N THR A 437 16.53 -2.58 -11.03
CA THR A 437 16.02 -3.27 -9.83
C THR A 437 16.74 -4.60 -9.61
N MET A 438 17.00 -5.37 -10.68
CA MET A 438 17.82 -6.58 -10.63
C MET A 438 19.25 -6.24 -10.15
N ASP A 439 19.91 -5.23 -10.73
CA ASP A 439 21.24 -4.77 -10.29
C ASP A 439 21.28 -4.29 -8.83
N TYR A 440 20.21 -3.63 -8.38
CA TYR A 440 20.17 -2.98 -7.08
C TYR A 440 19.84 -3.96 -5.94
N PHE A 441 18.84 -4.83 -6.13
CA PHE A 441 18.32 -5.68 -5.05
C PHE A 441 18.63 -7.17 -5.22
N PHE A 442 18.81 -7.65 -6.46
CA PHE A 442 18.81 -9.08 -6.80
C PHE A 442 20.03 -9.47 -7.66
N LYS A 443 21.16 -8.80 -7.47
CA LYS A 443 22.34 -8.94 -8.33
C LYS A 443 22.82 -10.39 -8.44
N ASN A 444 22.58 -11.22 -7.42
CA ASN A 444 23.02 -12.62 -7.39
C ASN A 444 22.09 -13.56 -8.17
N LEU A 445 20.99 -13.06 -8.76
CA LEU A 445 20.09 -13.80 -9.68
C LEU A 445 20.44 -13.62 -11.16
N LYS A 446 21.28 -12.64 -11.51
CA LYS A 446 21.69 -12.43 -12.91
C LYS A 446 22.31 -13.69 -13.50
N GLY A 447 21.79 -14.11 -14.67
CA GLY A 447 22.23 -15.32 -15.38
C GLY A 447 21.68 -16.64 -14.83
N LYS A 448 20.78 -16.62 -13.83
CA LYS A 448 20.20 -17.83 -13.20
C LYS A 448 18.75 -18.11 -13.62
N GLY A 449 18.38 -17.75 -14.85
CA GLY A 449 17.01 -17.93 -15.37
C GLY A 449 15.96 -16.91 -14.91
N TYR A 450 16.26 -16.07 -13.90
CA TYR A 450 15.32 -15.04 -13.43
C TYR A 450 15.18 -13.87 -14.41
N ARG A 451 13.92 -13.47 -14.67
CA ARG A 451 13.55 -12.26 -15.42
C ARG A 451 12.95 -11.21 -14.50
N ALA A 452 13.21 -9.93 -14.78
CA ALA A 452 12.67 -8.78 -14.05
C ALA A 452 11.63 -8.05 -14.91
N ILE A 453 10.36 -8.12 -14.50
CA ILE A 453 9.20 -7.60 -15.24
C ILE A 453 8.64 -6.42 -14.47
N THR A 454 8.70 -5.22 -15.04
CA THR A 454 8.24 -3.99 -14.38
C THR A 454 6.72 -3.86 -14.46
N VAL A 455 6.10 -3.59 -13.31
CA VAL A 455 4.67 -3.36 -13.14
C VAL A 455 4.46 -1.86 -12.85
N PRO A 456 4.11 -1.05 -13.87
CA PRO A 456 4.01 0.41 -13.73
C PRO A 456 2.82 0.90 -12.89
N GLN A 457 1.87 0.03 -12.53
CA GLN A 457 0.69 0.37 -11.74
C GLN A 457 0.27 -0.77 -10.83
N GLY A 458 -0.11 -0.47 -9.59
CA GLY A 458 -0.61 -1.45 -8.62
C GLY A 458 0.05 -1.33 -7.24
N GLY A 459 1.31 -0.87 -7.19
CA GLY A 459 2.12 -0.62 -6.00
C GLY A 459 1.89 -1.65 -4.87
N GLY A 460 2.16 -2.92 -5.20
CA GLY A 460 1.92 -4.13 -4.44
C GLY A 460 0.77 -4.98 -4.98
N ARG A 461 -0.38 -4.38 -5.34
CA ARG A 461 -1.60 -5.16 -5.65
C ARG A 461 -1.53 -5.90 -6.99
N ARG A 462 -1.11 -5.24 -8.08
CA ARG A 462 -1.02 -5.91 -9.40
C ARG A 462 0.10 -6.94 -9.43
N GLU A 463 1.20 -6.64 -8.74
CA GLU A 463 2.34 -7.52 -8.58
C GLU A 463 1.94 -8.86 -7.94
N ILE A 464 0.99 -8.87 -7.00
CA ILE A 464 0.44 -10.10 -6.40
C ILE A 464 -0.64 -10.73 -7.29
N GLY A 465 -1.55 -9.92 -7.86
CA GLY A 465 -2.69 -10.39 -8.64
C GLY A 465 -2.36 -10.94 -10.04
N LEU A 466 -1.20 -10.60 -10.60
CA LEU A 466 -0.76 -11.12 -11.91
C LEU A 466 -0.29 -12.59 -11.84
N PRO A 467 0.67 -12.98 -10.95
CA PRO A 467 0.99 -14.38 -10.70
C PRO A 467 -0.23 -15.24 -10.33
N GLY A 468 -1.14 -14.72 -9.50
CA GLY A 468 -2.36 -15.44 -9.13
C GLY A 468 -3.25 -15.78 -10.33
N ARG A 469 -3.51 -14.81 -11.23
CA ARG A 469 -4.31 -15.05 -12.45
C ARG A 469 -3.59 -15.94 -13.47
N PHE A 470 -2.26 -15.89 -13.52
CA PHE A 470 -1.47 -16.79 -14.36
C PHE A 470 -1.49 -18.23 -13.83
N HIS A 471 -1.35 -18.42 -12.52
CA HIS A 471 -1.52 -19.72 -11.84
C HIS A 471 -2.92 -20.29 -12.07
N LEU A 472 -3.99 -19.48 -12.00
CA LEU A 472 -5.35 -19.90 -12.32
C LEU A 472 -5.48 -20.41 -13.78
N LYS A 473 -4.88 -19.71 -14.76
CA LYS A 473 -4.84 -20.22 -16.15
C LYS A 473 -4.12 -21.57 -16.24
N GLY A 474 -2.97 -21.71 -15.60
CA GLY A 474 -2.21 -22.97 -15.57
C GLY A 474 -2.93 -24.12 -14.86
N HIS A 475 -3.69 -23.81 -13.79
CA HIS A 475 -4.56 -24.75 -13.08
C HIS A 475 -5.70 -25.25 -13.97
N ASN A 476 -6.48 -24.33 -14.57
CA ASN A 476 -7.62 -24.68 -15.43
C ASN A 476 -7.22 -25.63 -16.57
N ARG A 477 -6.05 -25.39 -17.19
CA ARG A 477 -5.47 -26.28 -18.19
C ARG A 477 -5.19 -27.68 -17.64
N LYS A 478 -4.49 -27.79 -16.51
CA LYS A 478 -4.18 -29.09 -15.87
C LYS A 478 -5.45 -29.87 -15.49
N VAL A 479 -6.51 -29.18 -15.08
CA VAL A 479 -7.82 -29.78 -14.80
C VAL A 479 -8.48 -30.30 -16.08
N ALA A 480 -8.40 -29.57 -17.19
CA ALA A 480 -8.87 -30.04 -18.49
C ALA A 480 -8.08 -31.27 -18.99
N ASP A 481 -6.75 -31.20 -18.96
CA ASP A 481 -5.84 -32.30 -19.33
C ASP A 481 -6.13 -33.55 -18.48
N PHE A 482 -6.31 -33.41 -17.16
CA PHE A 482 -6.67 -34.52 -16.26
C PHE A 482 -8.07 -35.08 -16.56
N LYS A 483 -9.05 -34.20 -16.85
CA LYS A 483 -10.41 -34.61 -17.20
C LYS A 483 -10.44 -35.47 -18.46
N GLU A 484 -9.64 -35.12 -19.47
CA GLU A 484 -9.54 -35.88 -20.71
C GLU A 484 -8.76 -37.19 -20.55
N GLN A 485 -7.64 -37.17 -19.81
CA GLN A 485 -6.66 -38.27 -19.82
C GLN A 485 -6.76 -39.25 -18.65
N LYS A 486 -7.24 -38.82 -17.47
CA LYS A 486 -7.09 -39.58 -16.20
C LYS A 486 -8.40 -39.80 -15.43
N LEU A 487 -9.38 -38.91 -15.55
CA LEU A 487 -10.61 -38.93 -14.74
C LEU A 487 -11.34 -40.30 -14.76
N GLN A 488 -11.50 -40.90 -15.93
CA GLN A 488 -12.21 -42.19 -16.07
C GLN A 488 -11.49 -43.33 -15.34
N ALA A 489 -10.17 -43.43 -15.47
CA ALA A 489 -9.38 -44.45 -14.79
C ALA A 489 -9.43 -44.28 -13.26
N CYS A 490 -9.42 -43.03 -12.76
CA CYS A 490 -9.60 -42.76 -11.34
C CYS A 490 -11.02 -43.13 -10.85
N ARG A 491 -12.08 -42.86 -11.63
CA ARG A 491 -13.45 -43.31 -11.30
C ARG A 491 -13.54 -44.83 -11.21
N GLU A 492 -12.99 -45.55 -12.18
CA GLU A 492 -12.97 -47.02 -12.19
C GLU A 492 -12.22 -47.60 -10.99
N LYS A 493 -11.06 -47.03 -10.64
CA LYS A 493 -10.30 -47.42 -9.43
C LYS A 493 -11.08 -47.13 -8.13
N LEU A 494 -11.75 -45.99 -8.03
CA LEU A 494 -12.60 -45.67 -6.87
C LEU A 494 -13.75 -46.67 -6.71
N LEU A 495 -14.43 -47.03 -7.80
CA LEU A 495 -15.51 -48.02 -7.78
C LEU A 495 -15.01 -49.41 -7.36
N ALA A 496 -13.83 -49.82 -7.83
CA ALA A 496 -13.19 -51.06 -7.39
C ALA A 496 -12.91 -51.05 -5.87
N LEU A 497 -12.30 -49.97 -5.36
CA LEU A 497 -12.00 -49.82 -3.93
C LEU A 497 -13.27 -49.81 -3.05
N LYS A 498 -14.34 -49.12 -3.47
CA LYS A 498 -15.64 -49.15 -2.76
C LYS A 498 -16.24 -50.56 -2.72
N ARG A 499 -16.18 -51.32 -3.84
CA ARG A 499 -16.66 -52.71 -3.92
C ARG A 499 -15.87 -53.65 -3.02
N ASP A 500 -14.54 -53.54 -2.98
CA ASP A 500 -13.65 -54.34 -2.12
C ASP A 500 -13.81 -54.07 -0.61
N GLN A 501 -14.43 -52.92 -0.27
CA GLN A 501 -14.83 -52.56 1.08
C GLN A 501 -16.31 -52.87 1.39
N GLY A 502 -17.12 -53.23 0.39
CA GLY A 502 -18.55 -53.49 0.54
C GLY A 502 -19.40 -52.22 0.70
N ILE A 503 -18.89 -51.07 0.27
CA ILE A 503 -19.60 -49.78 0.30
C ILE A 503 -20.44 -49.65 -0.99
N PRO A 504 -21.78 -49.55 -0.90
CA PRO A 504 -22.62 -49.38 -2.08
C PRO A 504 -22.36 -48.08 -2.84
N GLU A 505 -22.57 -48.09 -4.15
CA GLU A 505 -22.51 -46.89 -4.99
C GLU A 505 -23.58 -45.87 -4.54
N GLY A 506 -23.19 -44.59 -4.39
CA GLY A 506 -24.07 -43.52 -3.89
C GLY A 506 -24.20 -43.37 -2.36
N THR A 507 -23.53 -44.21 -1.57
CA THR A 507 -23.55 -44.14 -0.09
C THR A 507 -22.76 -42.93 0.44
N THR A 508 -23.37 -42.10 1.31
CA THR A 508 -22.69 -40.93 1.90
C THR A 508 -21.66 -41.31 2.98
N ALA A 509 -20.67 -40.43 3.26
CA ALA A 509 -19.70 -40.65 4.33
C ALA A 509 -20.30 -41.07 5.69
N ALA A 510 -21.46 -40.52 6.07
CA ALA A 510 -22.11 -40.86 7.35
C ALA A 510 -22.69 -42.28 7.34
N GLU A 511 -23.31 -42.69 6.23
CA GLU A 511 -23.87 -44.03 6.03
C GLU A 511 -22.76 -45.07 5.87
N ALA A 512 -21.68 -44.74 5.14
CA ALA A 512 -20.52 -45.60 4.97
C ALA A 512 -19.79 -45.81 6.30
N ALA A 513 -19.56 -44.76 7.10
CA ALA A 513 -18.98 -44.88 8.44
C ALA A 513 -19.92 -45.59 9.45
N ALA A 514 -21.24 -45.62 9.20
CA ALA A 514 -22.18 -46.42 9.98
C ALA A 514 -22.16 -47.91 9.55
N LEU A 515 -22.05 -48.17 8.24
CA LEU A 515 -21.90 -49.50 7.66
C LEU A 515 -20.58 -50.15 8.07
N GLU A 516 -19.48 -49.40 8.05
CA GLU A 516 -18.15 -49.83 8.51
C GLU A 516 -18.19 -50.20 10.00
N ARG A 517 -18.76 -49.35 10.86
CA ARG A 517 -19.02 -49.68 12.28
C ARG A 517 -19.91 -50.92 12.46
N ALA A 518 -20.92 -51.13 11.61
CA ALA A 518 -21.78 -52.31 11.65
C ALA A 518 -21.07 -53.59 11.13
N LEU A 519 -20.12 -53.46 10.20
CA LEU A 519 -19.29 -54.55 9.70
C LEU A 519 -18.21 -54.94 10.72
N ASP A 520 -17.57 -53.98 11.39
CA ASP A 520 -16.59 -54.26 12.45
C ASP A 520 -17.24 -54.85 13.71
N ALA A 521 -18.45 -54.39 14.06
CA ALA A 521 -19.27 -55.03 15.08
C ALA A 521 -19.66 -56.49 14.73
N ARG A 522 -19.72 -56.84 13.44
CA ARG A 522 -19.92 -58.22 12.96
C ARG A 522 -18.63 -59.03 12.81
N ARG A 523 -17.47 -58.37 12.69
CA ARG A 523 -16.15 -59.02 12.49
C ARG A 523 -15.40 -59.31 13.80
N SER A 524 -15.81 -58.71 14.91
CA SER A 524 -15.23 -58.96 16.24
C SER A 524 -15.60 -60.35 16.77
N PRO A 525 -14.65 -61.29 16.97
CA PRO A 525 -14.90 -62.48 17.77
C PRO A 525 -15.05 -62.07 19.24
N GLN A 526 -15.99 -62.68 19.96
CA GLN A 526 -16.06 -62.53 21.41
C GLN A 526 -14.82 -63.14 22.07
N LEU A 527 -13.86 -62.28 22.47
CA LEU A 527 -12.76 -62.65 23.35
C LEU A 527 -13.18 -62.48 24.82
N PRO A 528 -12.72 -63.35 25.76
CA PRO A 528 -13.10 -63.26 27.17
C PRO A 528 -12.58 -61.97 27.85
N PRO A 529 -13.16 -61.58 29.00
CA PRO A 529 -12.87 -60.31 29.66
C PRO A 529 -11.55 -60.33 30.46
N GLU A 530 -10.40 -60.38 29.76
CA GLU A 530 -9.06 -60.14 30.34
C GLU A 530 -8.29 -58.97 29.67
N GLY A 531 -8.90 -58.31 28.67
CA GLY A 531 -8.25 -57.26 27.87
C GLY A 531 -8.00 -55.91 28.56
N GLU A 532 -8.69 -55.60 29.66
CA GLU A 532 -8.57 -54.27 30.31
C GLU A 532 -7.22 -54.03 31.01
N ALA A 533 -6.55 -55.09 31.48
CA ALA A 533 -5.23 -54.96 32.09
C ALA A 533 -4.14 -54.66 31.05
N VAL A 534 -4.15 -55.38 29.91
CA VAL A 534 -3.10 -55.28 28.88
C VAL A 534 -3.19 -53.98 28.10
N SER A 535 -4.41 -53.49 27.80
CA SER A 535 -4.60 -52.20 27.11
C SER A 535 -4.12 -51.01 27.95
N ARG A 536 -4.49 -50.97 29.24
CA ARG A 536 -4.06 -49.90 30.15
C ARG A 536 -2.54 -49.94 30.42
N ILE A 537 -1.94 -51.13 30.59
CA ILE A 537 -0.48 -51.25 30.74
C ILE A 537 0.22 -50.89 29.44
N GLY A 538 -0.26 -51.31 28.28
CA GLY A 538 0.31 -50.99 26.98
C GLY A 538 0.34 -49.49 26.69
N ALA A 539 -0.79 -48.79 26.86
CA ALA A 539 -0.86 -47.34 26.67
C ALA A 539 -0.03 -46.58 27.72
N HIS A 540 -0.12 -46.95 28.99
CA HIS A 540 0.59 -46.24 30.07
C HIS A 540 2.10 -46.48 30.04
N VAL A 541 2.58 -47.66 29.59
CA VAL A 541 4.01 -47.90 29.34
C VAL A 541 4.47 -47.19 28.07
N LYS A 542 3.68 -47.19 26.98
CA LYS A 542 4.08 -46.54 25.71
C LYS A 542 4.19 -45.03 25.86
N THR A 543 3.17 -44.36 26.41
CA THR A 543 3.24 -42.91 26.67
C THR A 543 4.37 -42.59 27.64
N ARG A 544 4.49 -43.31 28.76
CA ARG A 544 5.47 -42.98 29.80
C ARG A 544 6.91 -43.34 29.44
N VAL A 545 7.15 -44.32 28.57
CA VAL A 545 8.48 -44.58 28.00
C VAL A 545 8.82 -43.54 26.93
N THR A 546 7.87 -43.10 26.10
CA THR A 546 8.11 -42.01 25.15
C THR A 546 8.34 -40.68 25.87
N GLU A 547 7.56 -40.35 26.90
CA GLU A 547 7.78 -39.19 27.77
C GLU A 547 9.11 -39.29 28.52
N VAL A 548 9.46 -40.42 29.14
CA VAL A 548 10.74 -40.56 29.87
C VAL A 548 11.93 -40.53 28.92
N LEU A 549 11.83 -41.03 27.69
CA LEU A 549 12.89 -40.93 26.68
C LEU A 549 12.97 -39.52 26.06
N HIS A 550 11.85 -38.85 25.82
CA HIS A 550 11.82 -37.49 25.29
C HIS A 550 12.24 -36.47 26.36
N GLU A 551 11.81 -36.62 27.61
CA GLU A 551 12.35 -35.89 28.76
C GLU A 551 13.83 -36.21 28.98
N SER A 552 14.28 -37.47 28.83
CA SER A 552 15.70 -37.78 28.96
C SER A 552 16.51 -37.14 27.84
N ALA A 553 16.02 -37.14 26.60
CA ALA A 553 16.65 -36.44 25.48
C ALA A 553 16.67 -34.93 25.69
N LEU A 554 15.54 -34.30 26.04
CA LEU A 554 15.45 -32.85 26.29
C LEU A 554 16.24 -32.41 27.52
N ARG A 555 16.27 -33.21 28.61
CA ARG A 555 17.09 -32.94 29.79
C ARG A 555 18.58 -33.17 29.48
N SER A 556 18.92 -34.16 28.64
CA SER A 556 20.29 -34.33 28.14
C SER A 556 20.72 -33.18 27.23
N ASP A 557 19.92 -32.76 26.24
CA ASP A 557 20.20 -31.61 25.37
C ASP A 557 20.30 -30.31 26.17
N ALA A 558 19.38 -30.06 27.11
CA ALA A 558 19.42 -28.86 27.95
C ALA A 558 20.60 -28.85 28.94
N VAL A 559 21.16 -30.02 29.30
CA VAL A 559 22.38 -30.13 30.12
C VAL A 559 23.63 -30.05 29.23
N ILE A 560 23.68 -30.74 28.10
CA ILE A 560 24.79 -30.73 27.14
C ILE A 560 24.96 -29.33 26.56
N ASN A 561 23.89 -28.65 26.14
CA ASN A 561 23.96 -27.28 25.64
C ASN A 561 24.33 -26.27 26.73
N ARG A 562 23.90 -26.45 27.99
CA ARG A 562 24.37 -25.61 29.12
C ARG A 562 25.84 -25.88 29.49
N VAL A 563 26.32 -27.12 29.34
CA VAL A 563 27.73 -27.48 29.55
C VAL A 563 28.60 -26.94 28.41
N ILE A 564 28.17 -27.07 27.15
CA ILE A 564 28.84 -26.50 25.98
C ILE A 564 28.86 -24.97 26.08
N ALA A 565 27.73 -24.31 26.35
CA ALA A 565 27.66 -22.86 26.53
C ALA A 565 28.59 -22.39 27.67
N ARG A 566 28.60 -23.05 28.83
CA ARG A 566 29.54 -22.72 29.91
C ARG A 566 31.01 -23.03 29.61
N MET A 567 31.28 -24.00 28.74
CA MET A 567 32.64 -24.31 28.28
C MET A 567 33.13 -23.30 27.22
N ASP A 568 32.22 -22.77 26.40
CA ASP A 568 32.50 -21.72 25.42
C ASP A 568 32.58 -20.32 26.10
N GLU A 569 31.78 -20.05 27.14
CA GLU A 569 31.90 -18.88 28.03
C GLU A 569 33.21 -18.89 28.85
N ALA A 570 33.74 -20.07 29.18
CA ALA A 570 34.95 -20.22 30.00
C ALA A 570 36.28 -20.02 29.24
N PHE A 571 36.25 -19.51 27.99
CA PHE A 571 37.46 -19.12 27.26
C PHE A 571 38.13 -17.88 27.88
N GLY A 572 38.92 -18.12 28.93
CA GLY A 572 39.78 -17.12 29.57
C GLY A 572 40.15 -17.41 31.03
N VAL A 573 39.43 -18.29 31.73
CA VAL A 573 39.63 -18.50 33.18
C VAL A 573 39.64 -20.00 33.54
N ASN A 574 40.48 -20.33 34.52
CA ASN A 574 40.70 -21.69 35.03
C ASN A 574 39.41 -22.28 35.65
N ILE A 575 38.86 -23.35 35.07
CA ILE A 575 37.64 -24.01 35.57
C ILE A 575 37.95 -24.71 36.92
N PRO A 576 37.14 -24.52 37.97
CA PRO A 576 37.34 -25.21 39.25
C PRO A 576 37.36 -26.74 39.11
N GLY A 577 38.38 -27.41 39.66
CA GLY A 577 38.60 -28.85 39.50
C GLY A 577 37.39 -29.73 39.89
N LEU A 578 36.63 -29.29 40.90
CA LEU A 578 35.37 -29.90 41.35
C LEU A 578 34.29 -30.02 40.26
N LEU A 579 34.22 -29.07 39.32
CA LEU A 579 33.27 -29.13 38.21
C LEU A 579 33.73 -30.14 37.15
N LYS A 580 35.04 -30.18 36.90
CA LYS A 580 35.67 -31.15 35.98
C LYS A 580 35.49 -32.58 36.48
N GLU A 581 35.70 -32.86 37.77
CA GLU A 581 35.46 -34.19 38.35
C GLU A 581 33.99 -34.59 38.26
N LYS A 582 33.05 -33.73 38.70
CA LYS A 582 31.61 -34.03 38.61
C LYS A 582 31.13 -34.29 37.18
N VAL A 583 31.54 -33.48 36.20
CA VAL A 583 31.17 -33.69 34.79
C VAL A 583 31.82 -34.97 34.25
N THR A 584 33.08 -35.25 34.59
CA THR A 584 33.76 -36.50 34.20
C THR A 584 33.05 -37.73 34.75
N GLN A 585 32.71 -37.72 36.04
CA GLN A 585 31.96 -38.80 36.69
C GLN A 585 30.60 -39.02 36.02
N LEU A 586 29.85 -37.94 35.79
CA LEU A 586 28.52 -38.01 35.18
C LEU A 586 28.57 -38.49 33.72
N LEU A 587 29.65 -38.18 32.98
CA LEU A 587 29.90 -38.76 31.65
C LEU A 587 30.20 -40.26 31.71
N ARG A 588 30.93 -40.76 32.71
CA ARG A 588 31.15 -42.19 32.92
C ARG A 588 29.87 -42.92 33.33
N GLU A 589 29.07 -42.33 34.22
CA GLU A 589 27.75 -42.85 34.64
C GLU A 589 26.75 -42.94 33.46
N LYS A 590 26.95 -42.13 32.42
CA LYS A 590 26.19 -42.19 31.14
C LYS A 590 26.90 -42.97 30.03
N GLY A 591 28.00 -43.67 30.33
CA GLY A 591 28.73 -44.53 29.38
C GLY A 591 29.57 -43.81 28.32
N ILE A 592 29.73 -42.49 28.40
CA ILE A 592 30.43 -41.66 27.40
C ILE A 592 31.94 -41.58 27.71
N GLU A 593 32.56 -42.75 27.87
CA GLU A 593 33.92 -42.93 28.41
C GLU A 593 35.01 -42.18 27.62
N ALA A 594 34.84 -42.05 26.30
CA ALA A 594 35.76 -41.31 25.44
C ALA A 594 35.78 -39.80 25.72
N ALA A 595 34.61 -39.19 25.97
CA ALA A 595 34.52 -37.78 26.32
C ALA A 595 35.10 -37.53 27.73
N ALA A 596 34.78 -38.40 28.69
CA ALA A 596 35.32 -38.33 30.06
C ALA A 596 36.86 -38.34 30.08
N LYS A 597 37.51 -39.30 29.39
CA LYS A 597 38.98 -39.38 29.31
C LYS A 597 39.64 -38.17 28.61
N MET A 598 38.94 -37.51 27.69
CA MET A 598 39.43 -36.26 27.09
C MET A 598 39.28 -35.07 28.04
N LEU A 599 38.19 -35.02 28.82
CA LEU A 599 37.98 -34.00 29.85
C LEU A 599 39.05 -34.09 30.95
N GLU A 600 39.34 -35.30 31.46
CA GLU A 600 40.42 -35.58 32.43
C GLU A 600 41.78 -35.04 31.99
N ARG A 601 42.11 -35.23 30.71
CA ARG A 601 43.35 -34.76 30.08
C ARG A 601 43.35 -33.27 29.73
N GLY A 602 42.32 -32.51 30.14
CA GLY A 602 42.18 -31.07 29.87
C GLY A 602 41.84 -30.74 28.41
N ARG A 603 41.48 -31.74 27.59
CA ARG A 603 41.21 -31.57 26.15
C ARG A 603 39.73 -31.30 25.90
N PHE A 604 39.24 -30.22 26.48
CA PHE A 604 37.83 -29.79 26.46
C PHE A 604 37.21 -29.79 25.06
N ARG A 605 37.93 -29.27 24.05
CA ARG A 605 37.46 -29.24 22.65
C ARG A 605 37.30 -30.63 22.03
N ALA A 606 38.17 -31.59 22.39
CA ALA A 606 38.06 -32.97 21.94
C ALA A 606 36.90 -33.70 22.64
N ALA A 607 36.68 -33.44 23.92
CA ALA A 607 35.53 -33.96 24.67
C ALA A 607 34.19 -33.44 24.10
N ALA A 608 34.10 -32.14 23.79
CA ALA A 608 32.93 -31.53 23.14
C ALA A 608 32.65 -32.13 21.76
N ASN A 609 33.68 -32.39 20.94
CA ASN A 609 33.52 -33.05 19.65
C ASN A 609 33.02 -34.51 19.80
N HIS A 610 33.52 -35.26 20.80
CA HIS A 610 32.99 -36.60 21.11
C HIS A 610 31.54 -36.56 21.60
N LEU A 611 31.14 -35.53 22.34
CA LEU A 611 29.75 -35.34 22.76
C LEU A 611 28.82 -35.03 21.58
N ARG A 612 29.21 -34.14 20.66
CA ARG A 612 28.44 -33.86 19.43
C ARG A 612 28.34 -35.09 18.52
N ALA A 613 29.41 -35.90 18.43
CA ALA A 613 29.37 -37.17 17.71
C ALA A 613 28.44 -38.21 18.38
N PHE A 614 28.38 -38.24 19.71
CA PHE A 614 27.47 -39.10 20.47
C PHE A 614 26.01 -38.63 20.33
N GLU A 615 25.74 -37.33 20.40
CA GLU A 615 24.43 -36.72 20.12
C GLU A 615 23.97 -37.06 18.70
N GLY A 616 24.82 -36.88 17.68
CA GLY A 616 24.53 -37.27 16.30
C GLY A 616 24.24 -38.76 16.14
N ARG A 617 24.89 -39.61 16.95
CA ARG A 617 24.64 -41.06 16.98
C ARG A 617 23.29 -41.39 17.63
N ILE A 618 22.95 -40.75 18.75
CA ILE A 618 21.63 -40.89 19.39
C ILE A 618 20.52 -40.34 18.48
N ARG A 619 20.70 -39.20 17.81
CA ARG A 619 19.75 -38.71 16.79
C ARG A 619 19.60 -39.71 15.64
N GLY A 620 20.69 -40.29 15.15
CA GLY A 620 20.66 -41.30 14.10
C GLY A 620 20.01 -42.62 14.53
N GLU A 621 20.22 -43.06 15.77
CA GLU A 621 19.59 -44.25 16.35
C GLU A 621 18.11 -44.00 16.67
N ALA A 622 17.74 -42.82 17.17
CA ALA A 622 16.35 -42.41 17.35
C ALA A 622 15.60 -42.27 16.02
N ALA A 623 16.25 -41.77 14.96
CA ALA A 623 15.69 -41.73 13.61
C ALA A 623 15.47 -43.15 13.04
N ARG A 624 16.46 -44.04 13.18
CA ARG A 624 16.33 -45.46 12.79
C ARG A 624 15.31 -46.22 13.63
N PHE A 625 15.13 -45.84 14.89
CA PHE A 625 14.11 -46.43 15.76
C PHE A 625 12.72 -45.90 15.41
N ALA A 626 12.59 -44.63 15.00
CA ALA A 626 11.37 -44.08 14.41
C ALA A 626 11.03 -44.73 13.06
N GLU A 627 12.02 -45.03 12.20
CA GLU A 627 11.83 -45.87 11.00
C GLU A 627 11.37 -47.29 11.36
N LYS A 628 11.99 -47.94 12.34
CA LYS A 628 11.54 -49.27 12.83
C LYS A 628 10.19 -49.27 13.55
N ILE A 629 9.65 -48.10 13.91
CA ILE A 629 8.28 -47.93 14.41
C ILE A 629 7.32 -47.54 13.27
N LYS A 630 7.82 -47.02 12.13
CA LYS A 630 7.06 -46.91 10.88
C LYS A 630 6.82 -48.27 10.22
N GLU A 631 7.81 -49.18 10.21
CA GLU A 631 7.67 -50.50 9.56
C GLU A 631 6.41 -51.29 10.02
N PRO A 632 6.00 -51.30 11.31
CA PRO A 632 4.72 -51.89 11.74
C PRO A 632 3.47 -51.04 11.46
N LEU A 633 3.61 -49.72 11.27
CA LEU A 633 2.49 -48.79 11.06
C LEU A 633 2.09 -48.67 9.59
N GLU A 634 3.03 -48.78 8.66
CA GLU A 634 2.73 -48.92 7.21
C GLU A 634 1.97 -50.23 6.92
N GLY A 635 2.07 -51.23 7.80
CA GLY A 635 1.29 -52.48 7.76
C GLY A 635 -0.09 -52.46 8.43
N THR A 636 -0.50 -51.38 9.13
CA THR A 636 -1.74 -51.36 9.94
C THR A 636 -2.82 -50.33 9.55
N ARG A 637 -2.63 -49.58 8.45
CA ARG A 637 -3.72 -48.93 7.69
C ARG A 637 -3.58 -49.27 6.20
N SER A 638 -3.91 -50.52 5.83
CA SER A 638 -3.86 -51.02 4.44
C SER A 638 -5.14 -50.75 3.63
N ARG A 639 -6.04 -49.91 4.14
CA ARG A 639 -7.28 -49.49 3.48
C ARG A 639 -7.52 -48.01 3.76
N LEU A 640 -7.88 -47.25 2.73
CA LEU A 640 -8.47 -45.92 2.86
C LEU A 640 -9.78 -46.01 3.64
N GLU A 641 -10.05 -45.04 4.51
CA GLU A 641 -11.29 -45.01 5.30
C GLU A 641 -12.48 -44.55 4.45
N ALA A 642 -13.71 -44.84 4.86
CA ALA A 642 -14.90 -44.41 4.14
C ALA A 642 -14.94 -42.89 3.86
N ALA A 643 -14.40 -42.08 4.78
CA ALA A 643 -14.27 -40.62 4.63
C ALA A 643 -13.23 -40.20 3.57
N ASP A 644 -12.15 -40.97 3.38
CA ASP A 644 -11.16 -40.72 2.34
C ASP A 644 -11.74 -41.01 0.95
N LEU A 645 -12.48 -42.13 0.81
CA LEU A 645 -13.13 -42.50 -0.45
C LEU A 645 -14.23 -41.51 -0.86
N ASP A 646 -14.99 -40.98 0.11
CA ASP A 646 -15.96 -39.88 -0.11
C ASP A 646 -15.27 -38.56 -0.48
N PHE A 647 -14.09 -38.26 0.09
CA PHE A 647 -13.28 -37.11 -0.31
C PHE A 647 -12.75 -37.25 -1.75
N VAL A 648 -12.26 -38.43 -2.14
CA VAL A 648 -11.87 -38.74 -3.54
C VAL A 648 -13.06 -38.57 -4.48
N GLU A 649 -14.23 -39.12 -4.14
CA GLU A 649 -15.42 -39.02 -4.97
C GLU A 649 -15.86 -37.57 -5.21
N ARG A 650 -15.85 -36.75 -4.15
CA ARG A 650 -16.13 -35.31 -4.24
C ARG A 650 -15.14 -34.60 -5.16
N LEU A 651 -13.84 -34.85 -5.03
CA LEU A 651 -12.83 -34.26 -5.93
C LEU A 651 -13.03 -34.66 -7.40
N LEU A 652 -13.32 -35.94 -7.68
CA LEU A 652 -13.57 -36.40 -9.06
C LEU A 652 -14.86 -35.77 -9.64
N ASN A 653 -15.91 -35.64 -8.82
CA ASN A 653 -17.13 -34.93 -9.19
C ASN A 653 -16.87 -33.43 -9.45
N ASP A 654 -16.03 -32.78 -8.63
CA ASP A 654 -15.68 -31.37 -8.81
C ASP A 654 -14.88 -31.13 -10.10
N ILE A 655 -13.94 -32.03 -10.44
CA ILE A 655 -13.20 -31.99 -11.70
C ILE A 655 -14.16 -32.18 -12.89
N GLU A 656 -15.09 -33.12 -12.80
CA GLU A 656 -16.05 -33.37 -13.88
C GLU A 656 -17.00 -32.19 -14.10
N ASN A 657 -17.52 -31.60 -13.02
CA ASN A 657 -18.44 -30.47 -13.06
C ASN A 657 -17.77 -29.11 -13.29
N LYS A 658 -16.42 -29.07 -13.42
CA LYS A 658 -15.60 -27.85 -13.51
C LYS A 658 -15.70 -26.93 -12.26
N SER A 659 -15.99 -27.50 -11.09
CA SER A 659 -16.00 -26.82 -9.78
C SER A 659 -14.72 -27.04 -8.96
N PHE A 660 -13.72 -27.74 -9.49
CA PHE A 660 -12.40 -27.88 -8.85
C PHE A 660 -11.57 -26.60 -8.95
N GLU A 661 -11.84 -25.66 -8.05
CA GLU A 661 -11.19 -24.35 -7.93
C GLU A 661 -9.81 -24.43 -7.23
N PRO A 662 -8.85 -23.54 -7.54
CA PRO A 662 -7.52 -23.59 -6.93
C PRO A 662 -7.52 -23.23 -5.44
N SER A 663 -6.40 -23.50 -4.78
CA SER A 663 -6.22 -23.29 -3.34
C SER A 663 -5.11 -22.26 -3.06
N LEU A 664 -5.27 -21.51 -1.97
CA LEU A 664 -4.27 -20.51 -1.54
C LEU A 664 -3.74 -20.90 -0.16
N ALA A 665 -2.44 -21.18 -0.06
CA ALA A 665 -1.76 -21.39 1.21
C ALA A 665 -1.21 -20.06 1.72
N LEU A 666 -1.66 -19.61 2.89
CA LEU A 666 -1.29 -18.31 3.47
C LEU A 666 -1.32 -18.34 5.01
N SER A 667 -0.61 -17.40 5.63
CA SER A 667 -0.66 -17.18 7.09
C SER A 667 -2.10 -17.02 7.60
N GLU A 668 -2.40 -17.64 8.74
CA GLU A 668 -3.68 -17.46 9.45
C GLU A 668 -3.98 -15.99 9.77
N VAL A 669 -2.95 -15.22 10.16
CA VAL A 669 -3.00 -13.75 10.27
C VAL A 669 -2.28 -13.13 9.07
N SER A 670 -2.99 -12.99 7.97
CA SER A 670 -2.53 -12.23 6.79
C SER A 670 -3.29 -10.90 6.70
N TRP A 671 -2.70 -9.90 6.04
CA TRP A 671 -3.48 -8.74 5.56
C TRP A 671 -4.54 -9.16 4.51
N THR A 672 -5.27 -8.21 3.93
CA THR A 672 -6.39 -8.48 3.01
C THR A 672 -5.95 -8.97 1.61
N VAL A 673 -5.19 -10.06 1.56
CA VAL A 673 -4.74 -10.75 0.34
C VAL A 673 -5.92 -11.16 -0.53
N GLY A 674 -7.05 -11.55 0.07
CA GLY A 674 -8.32 -11.84 -0.62
C GLY A 674 -8.97 -10.64 -1.32
N ASP A 675 -8.51 -9.40 -1.07
CA ASP A 675 -8.90 -8.24 -1.89
C ASP A 675 -8.24 -8.29 -3.28
N VAL A 676 -7.09 -8.96 -3.38
CA VAL A 676 -6.13 -8.88 -4.50
C VAL A 676 -6.10 -10.18 -5.28
N LEU A 677 -5.97 -11.31 -4.58
CA LEU A 677 -6.29 -12.64 -5.09
C LEU A 677 -7.79 -12.83 -4.86
N ARG A 678 -8.58 -12.52 -5.90
CA ARG A 678 -10.04 -12.36 -5.81
C ARG A 678 -10.68 -13.65 -5.30
N GLU A 679 -11.71 -13.54 -4.46
CA GLU A 679 -12.45 -14.69 -3.94
C GLU A 679 -13.15 -15.54 -5.03
N GLU A 680 -13.39 -14.95 -6.20
CA GLU A 680 -13.87 -15.64 -7.41
C GLU A 680 -12.78 -16.44 -8.16
N ASP A 681 -11.50 -16.12 -7.95
CA ASP A 681 -10.35 -16.87 -8.49
C ASP A 681 -9.84 -17.90 -7.47
N PHE A 682 -9.81 -17.52 -6.19
CA PHE A 682 -9.33 -18.31 -5.06
C PHE A 682 -10.38 -18.26 -3.92
N PRO A 683 -11.32 -19.21 -3.87
CA PRO A 683 -12.39 -19.21 -2.87
C PRO A 683 -11.87 -19.33 -1.44
N LYS A 684 -12.42 -18.55 -0.50
CA LYS A 684 -12.07 -18.63 0.94
C LYS A 684 -12.21 -20.03 1.54
N LYS A 685 -13.16 -20.84 1.05
CA LYS A 685 -13.34 -22.25 1.44
C LYS A 685 -12.13 -23.15 1.11
N ASN A 686 -11.27 -22.73 0.17
CA ASN A 686 -10.07 -23.44 -0.27
C ASN A 686 -8.78 -22.82 0.30
N PHE A 687 -8.88 -21.92 1.30
CA PHE A 687 -7.70 -21.33 1.94
C PHE A 687 -7.06 -22.32 2.91
N ILE A 688 -5.80 -22.67 2.65
CA ILE A 688 -4.98 -23.50 3.53
C ILE A 688 -4.26 -22.56 4.50
N LYS A 689 -4.58 -22.65 5.80
CA LYS A 689 -4.06 -21.74 6.82
C LYS A 689 -2.74 -22.27 7.38
N ILE A 690 -1.69 -21.47 7.23
CA ILE A 690 -0.38 -21.69 7.86
C ILE A 690 -0.45 -21.03 9.24
N GLU A 691 -0.38 -21.84 10.31
CA GLU A 691 -0.35 -21.36 11.71
C GLU A 691 0.82 -20.39 11.96
N LEU A 692 0.71 -19.56 12.99
CA LEU A 692 1.83 -18.78 13.52
C LEU A 692 2.56 -19.53 14.64
N ASN A 693 3.88 -19.31 14.72
CA ASN A 693 4.67 -19.58 15.92
C ASN A 693 4.38 -18.53 17.00
N VAL A 694 4.76 -18.83 18.24
CA VAL A 694 4.60 -17.92 19.40
C VAL A 694 5.26 -16.55 19.19
N ASP A 695 6.34 -16.47 18.39
CA ASP A 695 7.01 -15.20 18.06
C ASP A 695 6.34 -14.41 16.92
N GLY A 696 5.24 -14.92 16.35
CA GLY A 696 4.52 -14.30 15.22
C GLY A 696 5.12 -14.59 13.83
N SER A 697 6.11 -15.47 13.73
CA SER A 697 6.60 -16.00 12.45
C SER A 697 5.67 -17.10 11.93
N GLN A 698 5.70 -17.38 10.62
CA GLN A 698 4.91 -18.48 10.05
C GLN A 698 5.46 -19.84 10.47
N ASN A 699 4.58 -20.83 10.67
CA ASN A 699 4.91 -22.22 11.00
C ASN A 699 4.68 -23.16 9.79
N PRO A 700 5.70 -23.48 8.98
CA PRO A 700 5.54 -24.38 7.84
C PRO A 700 5.21 -25.83 8.21
N ASP A 701 5.47 -26.27 9.45
CA ASP A 701 5.14 -27.63 9.89
C ASP A 701 3.62 -27.83 10.02
N SER A 702 2.86 -26.76 10.28
CA SER A 702 1.39 -26.76 10.16
C SER A 702 0.93 -27.07 8.74
N PHE A 703 1.57 -26.44 7.74
CA PHE A 703 1.26 -26.67 6.33
C PHE A 703 1.69 -28.07 5.87
N GLU A 704 2.84 -28.57 6.34
CA GLU A 704 3.28 -29.94 6.09
C GLU A 704 2.28 -30.97 6.62
N ARG A 705 1.78 -30.81 7.86
CA ARG A 705 0.77 -31.73 8.43
C ARG A 705 -0.47 -31.80 7.52
N GLN A 706 -0.99 -30.64 7.09
CA GLN A 706 -2.15 -30.56 6.20
C GLN A 706 -1.88 -31.21 4.82
N LEU A 707 -0.68 -31.05 4.25
CA LEU A 707 -0.29 -31.71 3.01
C LEU A 707 -0.15 -33.24 3.17
N GLU A 708 0.46 -33.72 4.25
CA GLU A 708 0.61 -35.16 4.51
C GLU A 708 -0.73 -35.84 4.84
N GLU A 709 -1.68 -35.13 5.46
CA GLU A 709 -3.06 -35.60 5.61
C GLU A 709 -3.74 -35.79 4.24
N LYS A 710 -3.62 -34.81 3.33
CA LYS A 710 -4.15 -34.93 1.96
C LYS A 710 -3.43 -36.01 1.15
N ARG A 711 -2.14 -36.19 1.35
CA ARG A 711 -1.35 -37.26 0.73
C ARG A 711 -1.82 -38.65 1.16
N ARG A 712 -2.18 -38.83 2.43
CA ARG A 712 -2.72 -40.10 2.97
C ARG A 712 -4.12 -40.37 2.41
N ALA A 713 -5.01 -39.38 2.42
CA ALA A 713 -6.36 -39.52 1.87
C ALA A 713 -6.36 -39.84 0.36
N LEU A 714 -5.32 -39.41 -0.37
CA LEU A 714 -5.13 -39.65 -1.80
C LEU A 714 -4.03 -40.69 -2.11
N ALA A 715 -3.65 -41.55 -1.16
CA ALA A 715 -2.53 -42.49 -1.33
C ALA A 715 -2.71 -43.45 -2.52
N GLU A 716 -3.95 -43.86 -2.80
CA GLU A 716 -4.30 -44.70 -3.96
C GLU A 716 -4.46 -43.91 -5.27
N PHE A 717 -4.39 -42.58 -5.23
CA PHE A 717 -4.64 -41.69 -6.37
C PHE A 717 -3.51 -40.66 -6.53
N PRO A 718 -2.26 -41.09 -6.77
CA PRO A 718 -1.11 -40.19 -6.82
C PRO A 718 -1.27 -39.09 -7.88
N GLU A 719 -1.91 -39.36 -9.02
CA GLU A 719 -2.17 -38.37 -10.05
C GLU A 719 -3.19 -37.30 -9.63
N LEU A 720 -4.16 -37.68 -8.77
CA LEU A 720 -5.12 -36.75 -8.19
C LEU A 720 -4.47 -35.92 -7.09
N PHE A 721 -3.54 -36.49 -6.34
CA PHE A 721 -2.71 -35.76 -5.38
C PHE A 721 -1.75 -34.76 -6.07
N GLU A 722 -1.13 -35.16 -7.19
CA GLU A 722 -0.34 -34.26 -8.05
C GLU A 722 -1.18 -33.08 -8.57
N LEU A 723 -2.39 -33.35 -9.07
CA LEU A 723 -3.31 -32.30 -9.51
C LEU A 723 -3.69 -31.38 -8.33
N TYR A 724 -4.01 -31.94 -7.17
CA TYR A 724 -4.32 -31.20 -5.95
C TYR A 724 -3.16 -30.28 -5.52
N CYS A 725 -1.94 -30.80 -5.42
CA CYS A 725 -0.77 -29.98 -5.12
C CYS A 725 -0.55 -28.89 -6.17
N SER A 726 -0.76 -29.19 -7.46
CA SER A 726 -0.60 -28.23 -8.54
C SER A 726 -1.61 -27.07 -8.53
N SER A 727 -2.72 -27.21 -7.80
CA SER A 727 -3.73 -26.16 -7.60
C SER A 727 -3.34 -25.16 -6.50
N ILE A 728 -2.40 -25.53 -5.62
CA ILE A 728 -1.99 -24.71 -4.48
C ILE A 728 -0.96 -23.67 -4.91
N LEU A 729 -1.28 -22.39 -4.66
CA LEU A 729 -0.31 -21.29 -4.65
C LEU A 729 0.07 -20.96 -3.21
N ILE A 730 1.36 -20.92 -2.88
CA ILE A 730 1.84 -20.45 -1.57
C ILE A 730 2.03 -18.93 -1.64
N TYR A 731 1.26 -18.18 -0.87
CA TYR A 731 1.49 -16.75 -0.63
C TYR A 731 2.38 -16.57 0.61
N PHE A 732 3.62 -16.15 0.38
CA PHE A 732 4.62 -15.95 1.42
C PHE A 732 5.01 -14.47 1.49
N ASN A 733 4.69 -13.79 2.59
CA ASN A 733 5.02 -12.37 2.76
C ASN A 733 6.13 -12.19 3.79
N ASP A 734 7.27 -11.64 3.36
CA ASP A 734 8.47 -11.47 4.19
C ASP A 734 9.21 -10.16 3.88
N PRO A 735 9.47 -9.28 4.87
CA PRO A 735 8.91 -9.28 6.21
C PRO A 735 7.37 -9.25 6.24
N HIS A 736 6.81 -9.95 7.22
CA HIS A 736 5.40 -10.31 7.28
C HIS A 736 4.50 -9.16 7.76
N ASN A 737 3.40 -8.92 7.05
CA ASN A 737 2.34 -7.97 7.38
C ASN A 737 1.06 -8.75 7.74
N PRO A 738 0.60 -8.70 9.00
CA PRO A 738 0.83 -7.57 9.93
C PRO A 738 1.80 -7.82 11.11
N THR A 739 2.38 -9.01 11.29
CA THR A 739 3.15 -9.37 12.50
C THR A 739 4.54 -8.69 12.61
N SER A 740 5.01 -8.01 11.55
CA SER A 740 6.35 -7.40 11.43
C SER A 740 7.54 -8.39 11.59
N GLN A 741 7.26 -9.69 11.67
CA GLN A 741 8.31 -10.70 11.76
C GLN A 741 9.05 -10.88 10.44
N VAL A 742 10.32 -11.22 10.55
CA VAL A 742 11.17 -11.60 9.42
C VAL A 742 11.36 -13.11 9.51
N ALA A 743 11.12 -13.80 8.39
CA ALA A 743 11.21 -15.26 8.35
C ALA A 743 12.66 -15.71 8.51
N THR A 744 12.90 -16.64 9.44
CA THR A 744 14.24 -17.19 9.68
C THR A 744 14.69 -18.08 8.51
N PRO A 745 16.00 -18.36 8.40
CA PRO A 745 16.52 -19.32 7.40
C PRO A 745 15.83 -20.69 7.46
N GLU A 746 15.44 -21.16 8.64
CA GLU A 746 14.76 -22.44 8.86
C GLU A 746 13.36 -22.43 8.24
N VAL A 747 12.57 -21.38 8.49
CA VAL A 747 11.23 -21.19 7.90
C VAL A 747 11.33 -21.15 6.37
N LYS A 748 12.29 -20.38 5.83
CA LYS A 748 12.53 -20.27 4.38
C LYS A 748 12.94 -21.62 3.77
N LEU A 749 13.88 -22.34 4.39
CA LEU A 749 14.32 -23.65 3.94
C LEU A 749 13.17 -24.67 3.94
N LYS A 750 12.32 -24.67 4.97
CA LYS A 750 11.19 -25.61 5.08
C LYS A 750 10.10 -25.33 4.04
N LEU A 751 9.78 -24.06 3.77
CA LEU A 751 8.85 -23.70 2.68
C LEU A 751 9.39 -24.10 1.30
N LEU A 752 10.69 -23.90 1.05
CA LEU A 752 11.34 -24.30 -0.20
C LEU A 752 11.42 -25.83 -0.36
N ASP A 753 11.63 -26.57 0.75
CA ASP A 753 11.59 -28.04 0.76
C ASP A 753 10.19 -28.56 0.45
N LEU A 754 9.14 -28.01 1.09
CA LEU A 754 7.75 -28.36 0.79
C LEU A 754 7.41 -28.06 -0.68
N ALA A 755 7.75 -26.88 -1.18
CA ALA A 755 7.50 -26.53 -2.57
C ALA A 755 8.28 -27.42 -3.55
N SER A 756 9.52 -27.80 -3.23
CA SER A 756 10.30 -28.74 -4.04
C SER A 756 9.75 -30.17 -4.00
N ARG A 757 9.27 -30.67 -2.85
CA ARG A 757 8.75 -32.04 -2.72
C ARG A 757 7.37 -32.21 -3.35
N TYR A 758 6.53 -31.18 -3.28
CA TYR A 758 5.14 -31.21 -3.75
C TYR A 758 4.90 -30.43 -5.05
N ASN A 759 5.96 -29.91 -5.68
CA ASN A 759 5.89 -29.14 -6.93
C ASN A 759 4.94 -27.92 -6.85
N LEU A 760 5.05 -27.17 -5.75
CA LEU A 760 4.20 -26.02 -5.43
C LEU A 760 4.83 -24.72 -5.97
N ALA A 761 3.99 -23.79 -6.41
CA ALA A 761 4.43 -22.44 -6.76
C ALA A 761 4.46 -21.53 -5.53
N ILE A 762 5.46 -20.65 -5.43
CA ILE A 762 5.56 -19.63 -4.37
C ILE A 762 5.43 -18.23 -4.96
N LEU A 763 4.48 -17.46 -4.45
CA LEU A 763 4.40 -16.02 -4.58
C LEU A 763 5.00 -15.37 -3.33
N ALA A 764 6.25 -14.93 -3.43
CA ALA A 764 7.00 -14.26 -2.38
C ALA A 764 6.78 -12.74 -2.45
N ASP A 765 5.96 -12.20 -1.56
CA ASP A 765 5.68 -10.77 -1.46
C ASP A 765 6.67 -10.08 -0.52
N GLU A 766 7.66 -9.38 -1.09
CA GLU A 766 8.84 -8.85 -0.38
C GLU A 766 8.93 -7.30 -0.33
N PRO A 767 7.83 -6.53 -0.16
CA PRO A 767 7.86 -5.07 -0.30
C PRO A 767 8.63 -4.38 0.85
N TYR A 768 8.80 -5.05 1.99
CA TYR A 768 9.48 -4.53 3.18
C TYR A 768 10.93 -5.02 3.32
N HIS A 769 11.45 -5.76 2.34
CA HIS A 769 12.75 -6.47 2.41
C HIS A 769 13.94 -5.63 2.93
N LYS A 770 14.02 -4.35 2.57
CA LYS A 770 15.10 -3.47 3.04
C LYS A 770 14.80 -2.70 4.33
N GLN A 771 13.58 -2.79 4.87
CA GLN A 771 13.12 -2.17 6.12
C GLN A 771 13.29 -3.08 7.36
N VAL A 772 14.28 -3.97 7.37
CA VAL A 772 14.58 -4.85 8.52
C VAL A 772 15.64 -4.21 9.42
N SER A 773 15.49 -4.31 10.75
CA SER A 773 16.45 -3.75 11.71
C SER A 773 17.83 -4.42 11.60
N LYS A 774 18.93 -3.71 11.93
CA LYS A 774 20.29 -4.27 11.82
C LYS A 774 20.46 -5.52 12.69
N LYS A 775 19.99 -5.48 13.95
CA LYS A 775 20.00 -6.62 14.90
C LYS A 775 19.35 -7.88 14.31
N VAL A 776 18.25 -7.72 13.57
CA VAL A 776 17.53 -8.82 12.93
C VAL A 776 18.29 -9.32 11.70
N LYS A 777 18.82 -8.42 10.85
CA LYS A 777 19.68 -8.79 9.70
C LYS A 777 20.92 -9.57 10.11
N ASP A 778 21.60 -9.13 11.16
CA ASP A 778 22.81 -9.77 11.68
C ASP A 778 22.49 -11.17 12.27
N ARG A 779 21.25 -11.42 12.70
CA ARG A 779 20.76 -12.71 13.28
C ARG A 779 20.18 -13.68 12.24
N GLN A 780 19.38 -13.19 11.30
CA GLN A 780 18.55 -14.01 10.38
C GLN A 780 18.93 -13.85 8.89
N GLY A 781 19.80 -12.90 8.55
CA GLY A 781 20.17 -12.55 7.18
C GLY A 781 19.24 -11.50 6.53
N ASP A 782 19.61 -11.05 5.31
CA ASP A 782 18.80 -10.14 4.49
C ASP A 782 18.82 -10.46 2.98
N SER A 783 19.00 -11.75 2.65
CA SER A 783 18.81 -12.28 1.29
C SER A 783 17.32 -12.27 0.92
N PRO A 784 16.93 -11.73 -0.25
CA PRO A 784 15.57 -11.92 -0.78
C PRO A 784 15.25 -13.40 -0.97
N PHE A 785 13.98 -13.79 -0.99
CA PHE A 785 13.56 -15.20 -1.00
C PHE A 785 14.10 -15.96 -2.22
N ALA A 786 14.03 -15.37 -3.41
CA ALA A 786 14.61 -15.94 -4.63
C ALA A 786 16.15 -16.07 -4.57
N GLU A 787 16.86 -15.07 -4.01
CA GLU A 787 18.33 -15.21 -3.80
C GLU A 787 18.67 -16.27 -2.77
N PHE A 788 17.86 -16.40 -1.71
CA PHE A 788 18.03 -17.41 -0.68
C PHE A 788 17.81 -18.83 -1.24
N TYR A 789 16.84 -19.02 -2.13
CA TYR A 789 16.69 -20.26 -2.89
C TYR A 789 17.92 -20.57 -3.72
N GLU A 790 18.42 -19.62 -4.53
CA GLU A 790 19.60 -19.83 -5.37
C GLU A 790 20.89 -20.08 -4.56
N GLN A 791 21.02 -19.50 -3.37
CA GLN A 791 22.12 -19.79 -2.43
C GLN A 791 22.05 -21.23 -1.87
N ASN A 792 20.87 -21.85 -1.88
CA ASN A 792 20.61 -23.18 -1.32
C ASN A 792 20.14 -24.21 -2.35
N ARG A 793 20.17 -23.89 -3.67
CA ARG A 793 19.55 -24.66 -4.76
C ARG A 793 19.88 -26.15 -4.73
N ALA A 794 21.12 -26.50 -4.38
CA ALA A 794 21.63 -27.87 -4.30
C ALA A 794 21.01 -28.73 -3.19
N ARG A 795 20.23 -28.15 -2.26
CA ARG A 795 19.50 -28.88 -1.20
C ARG A 795 18.17 -29.46 -1.68
N PHE A 796 17.63 -28.96 -2.80
CA PHE A 796 16.27 -29.23 -3.24
C PHE A 796 16.29 -30.18 -4.46
N PRO A 797 15.60 -31.34 -4.41
CA PRO A 797 15.64 -32.31 -5.51
C PRO A 797 15.05 -31.74 -6.82
N ASN A 798 14.00 -30.92 -6.72
CA ASN A 798 13.28 -30.36 -7.86
C ASN A 798 13.49 -28.84 -7.96
N PRO A 799 13.32 -28.24 -9.15
CA PRO A 799 13.21 -26.79 -9.27
C PRO A 799 11.95 -26.28 -8.55
N VAL A 800 12.01 -25.07 -7.99
CA VAL A 800 10.88 -24.40 -7.35
C VAL A 800 10.50 -23.18 -8.19
N CYS A 801 9.22 -23.08 -8.55
CA CYS A 801 8.67 -21.92 -9.25
C CYS A 801 8.46 -20.77 -8.26
N ILE A 802 9.14 -19.64 -8.47
CA ILE A 802 9.10 -18.48 -7.57
C ILE A 802 8.70 -17.24 -8.37
N TYR A 803 7.72 -16.49 -7.84
CA TYR A 803 7.43 -15.12 -8.21
C TYR A 803 7.74 -14.23 -7.00
N SER A 804 8.79 -13.40 -7.06
CA SER A 804 9.14 -12.44 -6.01
C SER A 804 8.68 -11.04 -6.42
N SER A 805 7.84 -10.39 -5.59
CA SER A 805 7.34 -9.03 -5.82
C SER A 805 8.02 -8.01 -4.91
N ILE A 806 8.51 -6.91 -5.50
CA ILE A 806 9.00 -5.74 -4.78
C ILE A 806 8.31 -4.47 -5.28
N SER A 807 7.79 -3.64 -4.36
CA SER A 807 7.14 -2.37 -4.72
C SER A 807 7.91 -1.16 -4.19
N THR A 808 8.08 -0.15 -5.04
CA THR A 808 8.70 1.15 -4.73
C THR A 808 7.93 1.91 -3.63
N THR A 809 6.63 1.63 -3.52
CA THR A 809 5.68 2.14 -2.51
C THR A 809 6.26 2.17 -1.10
N LYS A 810 7.10 1.18 -0.72
CA LYS A 810 7.63 1.07 0.65
C LYS A 810 9.08 1.51 0.75
N TRP A 811 10.00 0.90 0.01
CA TRP A 811 11.44 1.15 0.16
C TRP A 811 11.91 2.51 -0.39
N ALA A 812 11.23 3.04 -1.42
CA ALA A 812 11.61 4.30 -2.08
C ALA A 812 10.87 5.52 -1.52
N MET A 813 10.14 5.37 -0.41
CA MET A 813 9.09 6.32 0.03
C MET A 813 8.06 6.61 -1.08
N GLY A 814 7.88 5.71 -2.06
CA GLY A 814 7.18 6.00 -3.32
C GLY A 814 5.67 5.76 -3.31
N ALA A 815 4.95 6.05 -2.21
CA ALA A 815 3.53 5.69 -2.12
C ALA A 815 2.61 6.42 -3.11
N GLY A 816 3.00 7.60 -3.59
CA GLY A 816 2.34 8.32 -4.68
C GLY A 816 2.84 7.91 -6.08
N ARG A 817 3.79 6.97 -6.17
CA ARG A 817 4.34 6.42 -7.43
C ARG A 817 3.63 5.14 -7.85
N ARG A 818 3.33 4.23 -6.90
CA ARG A 818 2.49 3.03 -7.12
C ARG A 818 3.02 2.03 -8.17
N THR A 819 4.34 1.90 -8.32
CA THR A 819 5.01 0.93 -9.22
C THR A 819 5.57 -0.27 -8.44
N GLY A 820 6.01 -1.29 -9.16
CA GLY A 820 6.79 -2.41 -8.64
C GLY A 820 7.48 -3.22 -9.73
N VAL A 821 8.17 -4.27 -9.33
CA VAL A 821 8.85 -5.22 -10.22
C VAL A 821 8.57 -6.63 -9.72
N LEU A 822 8.27 -7.52 -10.67
CA LEU A 822 8.16 -8.96 -10.47
C LEU A 822 9.43 -9.65 -10.95
N LEU A 823 9.92 -10.60 -10.17
CA LEU A 823 11.05 -11.43 -10.49
C LEU A 823 10.60 -12.88 -10.54
N THR A 824 10.84 -13.57 -11.65
CA THR A 824 10.45 -14.98 -11.74
C THR A 824 11.43 -15.82 -12.54
N ASN A 825 11.57 -17.07 -12.10
CA ASN A 825 12.21 -18.17 -12.83
C ASN A 825 11.16 -19.04 -13.56
N ASP A 826 9.91 -18.59 -13.66
CA ASP A 826 8.90 -19.29 -14.43
C ASP A 826 9.14 -19.11 -15.94
N HIS A 827 9.13 -20.26 -16.61
CA HIS A 827 9.31 -20.45 -18.04
C HIS A 827 8.12 -21.18 -18.68
N SER A 828 7.04 -21.40 -17.92
CA SER A 828 5.81 -22.01 -18.43
C SER A 828 5.07 -21.09 -19.40
N VAL A 829 4.21 -21.69 -20.23
CA VAL A 829 3.41 -21.01 -21.24
C VAL A 829 1.94 -21.39 -21.12
N THR A 830 1.06 -20.42 -21.34
CA THR A 830 -0.39 -20.60 -21.40
C THR A 830 -0.82 -21.34 -22.68
N GLU A 831 -2.12 -21.68 -22.77
CA GLU A 831 -2.71 -22.36 -23.93
C GLU A 831 -2.53 -21.58 -25.24
N ASP A 832 -2.57 -20.24 -25.17
CA ASP A 832 -2.30 -19.32 -26.27
C ASP A 832 -0.80 -19.08 -26.55
N GLY A 833 0.08 -19.94 -26.00
CA GLY A 833 1.52 -19.95 -26.28
C GLY A 833 2.33 -18.85 -25.58
N LYS A 834 1.70 -18.08 -24.70
CA LYS A 834 2.29 -16.89 -24.06
C LYS A 834 2.98 -17.25 -22.76
N ASN A 835 4.17 -16.70 -22.56
CA ASN A 835 4.88 -16.83 -21.30
C ASN A 835 4.43 -15.77 -20.28
N PHE A 836 4.86 -15.86 -19.01
CA PHE A 836 4.43 -14.92 -17.97
C PHE A 836 4.68 -13.42 -18.30
N GLU A 837 5.75 -13.09 -19.02
CA GLU A 837 6.08 -11.72 -19.42
C GLU A 837 5.09 -11.17 -20.47
N ASP A 838 4.74 -11.99 -21.46
CA ASP A 838 3.72 -11.66 -22.47
C ASP A 838 2.35 -11.50 -21.80
N PHE A 839 2.01 -12.40 -20.88
CA PHE A 839 0.77 -12.32 -20.09
C PHE A 839 0.70 -11.03 -19.27
N VAL A 840 1.81 -10.61 -18.64
CA VAL A 840 1.88 -9.35 -17.89
C VAL A 840 1.72 -8.16 -18.84
N ALA A 841 2.37 -8.15 -20.00
CA ALA A 841 2.26 -7.08 -20.99
C ALA A 841 0.80 -6.89 -21.46
N GLU A 842 0.07 -7.98 -21.72
CA GLU A 842 -1.36 -7.94 -22.11
C GLU A 842 -2.32 -7.58 -20.97
N ASN A 843 -1.90 -7.69 -19.71
CA ASN A 843 -2.73 -7.45 -18.53
C ASN A 843 -2.39 -6.14 -17.80
N ILE A 844 -1.56 -5.29 -18.40
CA ILE A 844 -1.19 -3.96 -17.91
C ILE A 844 -1.25 -2.91 -19.04
N ASP A 845 -2.42 -2.30 -19.20
CA ASP A 845 -2.55 -1.00 -19.86
C ASP A 845 -2.15 0.11 -18.87
N GLY A 846 -0.90 0.61 -18.90
CA GLY A 846 -0.44 1.48 -17.79
C GLY A 846 0.81 2.32 -18.02
N CYS A 847 0.69 3.42 -18.73
CA CYS A 847 1.72 4.45 -18.94
C CYS A 847 1.99 5.35 -17.71
N ASN A 848 2.41 4.78 -16.58
CA ASN A 848 2.85 5.55 -15.40
C ASN A 848 4.26 6.13 -15.57
N ALA A 849 4.45 6.90 -16.65
CA ALA A 849 5.75 7.38 -17.11
C ALA A 849 6.48 8.21 -16.04
N MET A 850 5.75 9.07 -15.32
CA MET A 850 6.31 9.92 -14.26
C MET A 850 6.88 9.09 -13.12
N SER A 851 6.19 8.03 -12.68
CA SER A 851 6.71 7.16 -11.62
C SER A 851 7.92 6.38 -12.09
N LEU A 852 7.86 5.79 -13.29
CA LEU A 852 8.99 5.06 -13.86
C LEU A 852 10.23 5.96 -13.99
N TYR A 853 10.06 7.23 -14.39
CA TYR A 853 11.14 8.22 -14.39
C TYR A 853 11.69 8.46 -12.97
N MET A 854 10.84 8.74 -11.98
CA MET A 854 11.29 8.97 -10.60
C MET A 854 11.95 7.74 -9.96
N ASP A 855 11.50 6.53 -10.30
CA ASP A 855 12.05 5.27 -9.80
C ASP A 855 13.36 4.88 -10.49
N LEU A 856 13.46 5.11 -11.81
CA LEU A 856 14.71 5.05 -12.57
C LEU A 856 15.77 5.94 -11.94
N GLU A 857 15.45 7.22 -11.71
CA GLU A 857 16.37 8.18 -11.08
C GLU A 857 16.76 7.76 -9.65
N THR A 858 15.81 7.21 -8.89
CA THR A 858 16.06 6.66 -7.54
C THR A 858 17.03 5.48 -7.58
N LEU A 859 16.87 4.56 -8.53
CA LEU A 859 17.70 3.36 -8.68
C LEU A 859 19.13 3.72 -9.16
N LEU A 860 19.25 4.63 -10.13
CA LEU A 860 20.53 5.11 -10.65
C LEU A 860 21.36 5.79 -9.55
N ALA A 861 20.77 6.76 -8.83
CA ALA A 861 21.42 7.41 -7.69
C ALA A 861 21.82 6.40 -6.61
N GLY A 862 20.94 5.42 -6.32
CA GLY A 862 21.25 4.35 -5.36
C GLY A 862 22.42 3.47 -5.79
N LEU A 863 22.48 3.05 -7.06
CA LEU A 863 23.57 2.24 -7.61
C LEU A 863 24.90 2.99 -7.59
N LEU A 864 24.89 4.27 -7.98
CA LEU A 864 26.04 5.16 -7.90
C LEU A 864 26.55 5.29 -6.46
N VAL A 865 25.67 5.50 -5.48
CA VAL A 865 26.03 5.47 -4.05
C VAL A 865 26.62 4.12 -3.64
N LYS A 866 26.05 2.99 -4.08
CA LYS A 866 26.60 1.65 -3.78
C LYS A 866 28.01 1.46 -4.33
N ARG A 867 28.27 1.90 -5.57
CA ARG A 867 29.61 1.91 -6.20
C ARG A 867 30.58 2.74 -5.36
N ASN A 868 30.25 4.01 -5.15
CA ASN A 868 31.14 4.98 -4.53
C ASN A 868 31.40 4.66 -3.04
N CYS A 869 30.38 4.24 -2.27
CA CYS A 869 30.60 3.80 -0.90
C CYS A 869 31.51 2.58 -0.82
N LYS A 870 31.31 1.56 -1.68
CA LYS A 870 32.16 0.37 -1.68
C LYS A 870 33.62 0.72 -1.99
N GLU A 871 33.86 1.59 -2.97
CA GLU A 871 35.22 2.00 -3.33
C GLU A 871 35.88 2.80 -2.21
N ILE A 872 35.18 3.79 -1.63
CA ILE A 872 35.70 4.56 -0.51
C ILE A 872 35.97 3.65 0.70
N GLU A 873 35.05 2.75 1.06
CA GLU A 873 35.24 1.80 2.17
C GLU A 873 36.48 0.91 1.95
N LEU A 874 36.69 0.39 0.72
CA LEU A 874 37.86 -0.41 0.37
C LEU A 874 39.17 0.40 0.42
N LYS A 875 39.25 1.56 -0.26
CA LYS A 875 40.47 2.37 -0.29
C LYS A 875 40.77 3.01 1.08
N THR A 876 39.77 3.29 1.91
CA THR A 876 39.96 3.83 3.29
C THR A 876 40.80 2.90 4.17
N VAL A 877 40.59 1.58 4.06
CA VAL A 877 41.36 0.57 4.81
C VAL A 877 42.79 0.48 4.29
N LEU A 878 43.00 0.75 3.00
CA LEU A 878 44.28 0.64 2.29
C LEU A 878 45.10 1.95 2.25
N LEU A 879 44.59 3.06 2.84
CA LEU A 879 45.29 4.35 2.85
C LEU A 879 46.71 4.24 3.40
N ASN A 880 47.69 4.69 2.62
CA ASN A 880 49.09 4.77 2.97
C ASN A 880 49.28 5.73 4.16
N PRO A 881 49.77 5.25 5.33
CA PRO A 881 50.01 6.12 6.48
C PRO A 881 51.04 7.21 6.23
N SER A 882 51.94 7.03 5.26
CA SER A 882 52.95 8.03 4.88
C SER A 882 52.44 9.09 3.91
N ASN A 883 51.28 8.89 3.27
CA ASN A 883 50.68 9.88 2.35
C ASN A 883 49.14 9.83 2.32
N PRO A 884 48.45 9.93 3.48
CA PRO A 884 47.01 9.72 3.57
C PRO A 884 46.20 10.81 2.85
N TYR A 885 46.77 12.01 2.72
CA TYR A 885 46.18 13.15 2.01
C TYR A 885 46.10 12.88 0.51
N GLU A 886 47.22 12.58 -0.15
CA GLU A 886 47.23 12.38 -1.61
C GLU A 886 46.43 11.14 -2.01
N ASP A 887 46.51 10.04 -1.27
CA ASP A 887 45.67 8.85 -1.48
C ASP A 887 44.16 9.18 -1.39
N SER A 888 43.75 9.92 -0.35
CA SER A 888 42.36 10.33 -0.16
C SER A 888 41.89 11.27 -1.27
N CYS A 889 42.77 12.16 -1.72
CA CYS A 889 42.51 13.07 -2.83
C CYS A 889 42.34 12.32 -4.15
N ALA A 890 43.28 11.43 -4.48
CA ALA A 890 43.25 10.61 -5.67
C ALA A 890 42.02 9.70 -5.72
N LEU A 891 41.60 9.12 -4.58
CA LEU A 891 40.34 8.38 -4.46
C LEU A 891 39.13 9.25 -4.86
N ILE A 892 38.98 10.44 -4.29
CA ILE A 892 37.81 11.30 -4.58
C ILE A 892 37.88 11.88 -6.00
N ASP A 893 39.07 12.26 -6.47
CA ASP A 893 39.28 12.78 -7.83
C ASP A 893 39.02 11.67 -8.89
N SER A 894 39.38 10.41 -8.63
CA SER A 894 39.01 9.24 -9.48
C SER A 894 37.49 9.09 -9.56
N ILE A 895 36.82 9.05 -8.40
CA ILE A 895 35.35 8.95 -8.31
C ILE A 895 34.66 10.14 -9.00
N LEU A 896 35.23 11.34 -8.96
CA LEU A 896 34.66 12.49 -9.67
C LEU A 896 34.79 12.33 -11.19
N ASN A 897 35.98 11.99 -11.68
CA ASN A 897 36.25 11.81 -13.12
C ASN A 897 35.47 10.62 -13.73
N GLU A 898 35.40 9.48 -13.03
CA GLU A 898 34.74 8.27 -13.53
C GLU A 898 33.22 8.40 -13.59
N ASN A 899 32.60 9.13 -12.65
CA ASN A 899 31.14 9.19 -12.52
C ASN A 899 30.50 10.44 -13.16
N PHE A 900 31.26 11.51 -13.39
CA PHE A 900 30.70 12.81 -13.76
C PHE A 900 31.47 13.52 -14.89
N SER A 901 32.24 12.79 -15.69
CA SER A 901 32.92 13.30 -16.89
C SER A 901 31.95 13.60 -18.05
N ASP A 902 30.81 12.93 -18.11
CA ASP A 902 29.67 13.28 -18.99
C ASP A 902 28.44 13.61 -18.14
N LEU A 903 27.98 14.87 -18.22
CA LEU A 903 26.79 15.35 -17.50
C LEU A 903 25.48 14.91 -18.17
N ASN A 904 25.54 14.37 -19.40
CA ASN A 904 24.40 13.82 -20.13
C ASN A 904 24.22 12.31 -19.87
N ALA A 905 25.17 11.67 -19.16
CA ALA A 905 25.12 10.26 -18.82
C ALA A 905 23.84 9.89 -18.06
N GLU A 906 23.32 8.68 -18.29
CA GLU A 906 22.07 8.25 -17.68
C GLU A 906 22.16 8.25 -16.14
N ASP A 907 23.27 7.78 -15.55
CA ASP A 907 23.48 7.69 -14.11
C ASP A 907 23.95 9.00 -13.44
N PHE A 908 24.02 10.10 -14.19
CA PHE A 908 24.42 11.41 -13.67
C PHE A 908 23.51 11.93 -12.55
N ASN A 909 24.11 12.36 -11.42
CA ASN A 909 23.40 12.95 -10.28
C ASN A 909 24.14 14.17 -9.70
N GLY A 910 23.56 15.37 -9.88
CA GLY A 910 24.19 16.63 -9.49
C GLY A 910 24.38 16.85 -7.99
N SER A 911 23.45 16.36 -7.16
CA SER A 911 23.58 16.47 -5.71
C SER A 911 24.65 15.54 -5.13
N LEU A 912 24.86 14.36 -5.71
CA LEU A 912 25.99 13.48 -5.38
C LEU A 912 27.33 14.06 -5.85
N TYR A 913 27.39 14.64 -7.05
CA TYR A 913 28.55 15.41 -7.52
C TYR A 913 28.91 16.53 -6.52
N SER A 914 27.92 17.31 -6.10
CA SER A 914 28.09 18.38 -5.11
C SER A 914 28.64 17.88 -3.77
N LEU A 915 28.14 16.76 -3.26
CA LEU A 915 28.65 16.17 -2.01
C LEU A 915 30.13 15.76 -2.13
N LEU A 916 30.51 15.12 -3.24
CA LEU A 916 31.88 14.65 -3.49
C LEU A 916 32.85 15.82 -3.75
N LEU A 917 32.43 16.84 -4.48
CA LEU A 917 33.22 18.07 -4.69
C LEU A 917 33.45 18.82 -3.37
N ASN A 918 32.42 18.93 -2.51
CA ASN A 918 32.59 19.47 -1.15
C ASN A 918 33.47 18.59 -0.26
N ALA A 919 33.45 17.28 -0.47
CA ALA A 919 34.33 16.35 0.24
C ALA A 919 35.81 16.55 -0.13
N ARG A 920 36.10 16.70 -1.43
CA ARG A 920 37.45 17.00 -1.93
C ARG A 920 38.04 18.27 -1.33
N ASN A 921 37.23 19.33 -1.22
CA ASN A 921 37.61 20.59 -0.56
C ASN A 921 37.80 20.44 0.97
N THR A 922 37.15 19.46 1.60
CA THR A 922 37.30 19.21 3.04
C THR A 922 38.64 18.52 3.34
N LEU A 923 39.13 17.66 2.44
CA LEU A 923 40.47 17.06 2.54
C LEU A 923 41.56 18.13 2.57
N ASP A 924 41.49 19.16 1.70
CA ASP A 924 42.45 20.27 1.70
C ASP A 924 42.44 21.05 3.02
N ARG A 925 41.25 21.24 3.61
CA ARG A 925 41.09 21.90 4.93
C ARG A 925 41.61 21.05 6.08
N LEU A 926 41.58 19.71 5.96
CA LEU A 926 42.20 18.80 6.93
C LEU A 926 43.73 18.88 6.83
N GLN A 927 44.29 18.82 5.62
CA GLN A 927 45.73 18.95 5.41
C GLN A 927 46.27 20.30 5.90
N ALA A 928 45.57 21.40 5.60
CA ALA A 928 45.93 22.74 6.08
C ALA A 928 45.85 22.91 7.62
N ARG A 929 45.24 21.95 8.33
CA ARG A 929 45.14 21.91 9.80
C ARG A 929 46.12 20.91 10.44
N GLY A 930 46.95 20.22 9.66
CA GLY A 930 47.85 19.19 10.17
C GLY A 930 47.12 17.91 10.63
N ALA A 931 46.10 17.49 9.89
CA ALA A 931 45.35 16.26 10.18
C ALA A 931 46.19 14.98 10.00
N GLU A 932 45.97 14.00 10.88
CA GLU A 932 46.70 12.73 10.92
C GLU A 932 46.01 11.64 10.08
N PRO A 933 46.67 10.50 9.75
CA PRO A 933 46.07 9.42 8.95
C PRO A 933 44.73 8.89 9.47
N HIS A 934 44.51 8.94 10.80
CA HIS A 934 43.24 8.60 11.43
C HIS A 934 42.10 9.55 11.00
N ASP A 935 42.37 10.86 10.92
CA ASP A 935 41.34 11.86 10.67
C ASP A 935 40.82 11.78 9.24
N TYR A 936 41.70 11.43 8.29
CA TYR A 936 41.31 11.09 6.92
C TYR A 936 40.40 9.87 6.88
N ARG A 937 40.73 8.79 7.61
CA ARG A 937 39.88 7.59 7.71
C ARG A 937 38.53 7.90 8.35
N GLN A 938 38.51 8.72 9.40
CA GLN A 938 37.28 9.16 10.05
C GLN A 938 36.42 10.02 9.10
N PHE A 939 37.04 10.95 8.37
CA PHE A 939 36.37 11.79 7.38
C PHE A 939 35.77 10.98 6.23
N LEU A 940 36.51 10.04 5.63
CA LEU A 940 35.99 9.17 4.58
C LEU A 940 34.85 8.28 5.09
N SER A 941 34.93 7.81 6.34
CA SER A 941 33.82 7.08 6.98
C SER A 941 32.57 7.94 7.17
N GLN A 942 32.73 9.22 7.54
CA GLN A 942 31.62 10.19 7.60
C GLN A 942 31.05 10.51 6.21
N LEU A 943 31.90 10.61 5.19
CA LEU A 943 31.48 10.80 3.80
C LEU A 943 30.64 9.62 3.30
N VAL A 944 31.07 8.39 3.59
CA VAL A 944 30.31 7.17 3.31
C VAL A 944 28.93 7.20 3.99
N SER A 945 28.83 7.71 5.22
CA SER A 945 27.52 7.91 5.87
C SER A 945 26.65 8.92 5.13
N LYS A 946 27.21 10.07 4.74
CA LYS A 946 26.47 11.12 3.98
C LYS A 946 26.05 10.65 2.58
N LEU A 947 26.88 9.85 1.91
CA LEU A 947 26.53 9.22 0.64
C LEU A 947 25.36 8.24 0.82
N LYS A 948 25.36 7.45 1.90
CA LYS A 948 24.25 6.54 2.25
C LYS A 948 22.93 7.26 2.54
N ASP A 949 22.94 8.55 2.88
CA ASP A 949 21.70 9.33 2.99
C ASP A 949 21.00 9.50 1.63
N PHE A 950 21.70 9.49 0.50
CA PHE A 950 21.07 9.51 -0.84
C PHE A 950 20.40 8.18 -1.24
N ARG A 951 20.40 7.17 -0.37
CA ARG A 951 19.68 5.91 -0.57
C ARG A 951 18.38 5.88 0.21
N LEU A 952 17.25 5.98 -0.50
CA LEU A 952 15.92 5.96 0.13
C LEU A 952 15.63 4.65 0.88
N ASP A 953 16.17 3.50 0.42
CA ASP A 953 16.08 2.23 1.17
C ASP A 953 16.80 2.30 2.52
N LYS A 954 17.85 3.12 2.65
CA LYS A 954 18.58 3.32 3.91
C LYS A 954 17.92 4.35 4.82
N GLN A 955 17.35 5.41 4.26
CA GLN A 955 16.52 6.34 5.03
C GLN A 955 15.29 5.64 5.61
N THR A 956 14.54 4.90 4.79
CA THR A 956 13.35 4.17 5.27
C THR A 956 13.69 3.04 6.24
N GLN A 957 14.82 2.33 6.05
CA GLN A 957 15.31 1.35 7.04
C GLN A 957 15.58 2.00 8.40
N LYS A 958 16.19 3.20 8.42
CA LYS A 958 16.49 3.93 9.66
C LYS A 958 15.21 4.44 10.33
N ASP A 959 14.33 5.09 9.59
CA ASP A 959 13.06 5.61 10.11
C ASP A 959 12.17 4.47 10.66
N SER A 960 11.97 3.39 9.89
CA SER A 960 11.20 2.21 10.36
C SER A 960 11.77 1.64 11.66
N ALA A 961 13.09 1.49 11.78
CA ALA A 961 13.71 1.00 13.01
C ALA A 961 13.52 1.95 14.21
N GLN A 962 13.60 3.27 14.00
CA GLN A 962 13.36 4.25 15.07
C GLN A 962 11.90 4.23 15.54
N ARG A 963 10.94 4.03 14.63
CA ARG A 963 9.52 3.92 14.98
C ARG A 963 9.16 2.59 15.65
N SER A 964 9.73 1.47 15.17
CA SER A 964 9.56 0.15 15.80
C SER A 964 10.07 0.18 17.25
N GLN A 965 11.22 0.82 17.48
CA GLN A 965 11.72 1.04 18.84
C GLN A 965 10.83 1.98 19.66
N ALA A 966 10.31 3.06 19.07
CA ALA A 966 9.39 3.98 19.74
C ALA A 966 8.07 3.31 20.16
N ALA A 967 7.55 2.40 19.33
CA ALA A 967 6.39 1.57 19.61
C ALA A 967 6.67 0.56 20.73
N TRP A 968 7.76 -0.21 20.64
CA TRP A 968 8.11 -1.19 21.66
C TRP A 968 8.42 -0.54 23.02
N ASN A 969 9.10 0.61 23.02
CA ASN A 969 9.32 1.38 24.24
C ASN A 969 8.01 1.86 24.90
N ALA A 970 6.94 2.10 24.12
CA ALA A 970 5.63 2.44 24.65
C ALA A 970 4.95 1.23 25.30
N VAL A 971 5.08 0.03 24.71
CA VAL A 971 4.63 -1.23 25.32
C VAL A 971 5.28 -1.44 26.68
N GLN A 972 6.62 -1.38 26.73
CA GLN A 972 7.39 -1.63 27.96
C GLN A 972 7.06 -0.64 29.10
N ARG A 973 6.69 0.61 28.77
CA ARG A 973 6.21 1.58 29.79
C ARG A 973 4.77 1.31 30.23
N LEU A 974 3.94 0.70 29.39
CA LEU A 974 2.57 0.33 29.71
C LEU A 974 2.46 -1.03 30.41
N SER A 975 3.45 -1.93 30.30
CA SER A 975 3.49 -3.22 31.01
C SER A 975 3.32 -3.11 32.54
N THR A 976 3.68 -1.96 33.14
CA THR A 976 3.45 -1.70 34.58
C THR A 976 2.02 -1.27 34.90
N GLU A 977 1.29 -0.71 33.94
CA GLU A 977 -0.12 -0.31 34.05
C GLU A 977 -1.05 -1.48 33.63
N PHE A 978 -0.60 -2.32 32.68
CA PHE A 978 -1.30 -3.47 32.13
C PHE A 978 -0.40 -4.72 32.19
N PRO A 979 -0.43 -5.49 33.29
CA PRO A 979 0.36 -6.73 33.41
C PRO A 979 0.02 -7.73 32.30
N GLY A 980 1.05 -8.40 31.76
CA GLY A 980 0.89 -9.37 30.66
C GLY A 980 0.80 -8.73 29.26
N LEU A 981 1.02 -7.42 29.12
CA LEU A 981 0.92 -6.73 27.82
C LEU A 981 2.04 -7.13 26.85
N GLU A 982 3.28 -7.29 27.31
CA GLU A 982 4.41 -7.68 26.45
C GLU A 982 4.20 -9.04 25.81
N GLU A 983 3.67 -10.02 26.57
CA GLU A 983 3.36 -11.37 26.11
C GLU A 983 2.17 -11.41 25.13
N ARG A 984 1.28 -10.42 25.19
CA ARG A 984 0.16 -10.23 24.24
C ARG A 984 0.58 -9.49 22.97
N CYS A 985 1.79 -8.96 22.92
CA CYS A 985 2.28 -8.12 21.84
C CYS A 985 3.37 -8.81 21.01
N ILE A 986 3.45 -8.48 19.73
CA ILE A 986 4.51 -9.02 18.84
C ILE A 986 5.58 -7.94 18.62
N GLU A 987 6.84 -8.21 19.02
CA GLU A 987 7.96 -7.26 18.88
C GLU A 987 8.22 -6.95 17.39
N PRO A 988 8.15 -5.67 16.95
CA PRO A 988 8.31 -5.31 15.55
C PRO A 988 9.75 -5.45 15.05
N GLN A 989 10.03 -6.48 14.25
CA GLN A 989 11.39 -6.81 13.76
C GLN A 989 11.78 -6.10 12.45
N GLY A 990 10.83 -5.57 11.69
CA GLY A 990 11.10 -4.88 10.42
C GLY A 990 10.13 -3.75 10.09
N PRO A 991 9.10 -4.01 9.27
CA PRO A 991 8.17 -2.99 8.80
C PRO A 991 7.37 -2.36 9.93
N PHE A 992 6.74 -1.25 9.60
CA PHE A 992 6.17 -0.29 10.53
C PHE A 992 4.77 -0.70 11.06
N TYR A 993 4.66 -1.95 11.50
CA TYR A 993 3.45 -2.56 12.06
C TYR A 993 3.70 -3.12 13.45
N PHE A 994 2.68 -3.09 14.29
CA PHE A 994 2.69 -3.62 15.65
C PHE A 994 1.33 -4.23 15.96
N LEU A 995 1.32 -5.43 16.56
CA LEU A 995 0.11 -6.15 16.94
C LEU A 995 -0.03 -6.24 18.45
N VAL A 996 -1.27 -6.04 18.92
CA VAL A 996 -1.70 -6.18 20.31
C VAL A 996 -2.84 -7.19 20.36
N GLY A 997 -2.68 -8.29 21.09
CA GLY A 997 -3.77 -9.24 21.35
C GLY A 997 -4.77 -8.64 22.33
N LEU A 998 -5.99 -8.34 21.87
CA LEU A 998 -7.05 -7.78 22.73
C LEU A 998 -7.91 -8.86 23.38
N ASP A 999 -8.08 -10.00 22.72
CA ASP A 999 -8.80 -11.16 23.27
C ASP A 999 -7.99 -12.46 23.08
N GLN A 1000 -8.30 -13.48 23.88
CA GLN A 1000 -7.74 -14.84 23.77
C GLN A 1000 -8.64 -15.79 22.96
N THR A 1001 -9.87 -15.41 22.58
CA THR A 1001 -10.67 -16.19 21.63
C THR A 1001 -10.33 -15.80 20.20
N GLU A 1002 -10.33 -16.78 19.28
CA GLU A 1002 -9.78 -16.56 17.94
C GLU A 1002 -10.58 -15.55 17.09
N ASN A 1003 -11.85 -15.33 17.40
CA ASN A 1003 -12.80 -14.55 16.59
C ASN A 1003 -13.90 -13.88 17.43
N ASP A 1004 -13.57 -13.00 18.39
CA ASP A 1004 -14.60 -12.19 19.08
C ASP A 1004 -15.37 -11.29 18.07
N PRO A 1005 -16.68 -11.50 17.84
CA PRO A 1005 -17.45 -10.71 16.89
C PRO A 1005 -17.58 -9.23 17.29
N ALA A 1006 -17.32 -8.87 18.54
CA ALA A 1006 -17.40 -7.50 19.03
C ALA A 1006 -16.15 -6.65 18.71
N LEU A 1007 -15.00 -7.27 18.41
CA LEU A 1007 -13.74 -6.53 18.19
C LEU A 1007 -13.85 -5.50 17.05
N ARG A 1008 -14.45 -5.88 15.92
CA ARG A 1008 -14.65 -4.98 14.76
C ARG A 1008 -15.64 -3.83 15.09
N PRO A 1009 -16.87 -4.09 15.60
CA PRO A 1009 -17.78 -3.04 16.08
C PRO A 1009 -17.14 -2.07 17.08
N PHE A 1010 -16.38 -2.58 18.05
CA PHE A 1010 -15.70 -1.78 19.06
C PHE A 1010 -14.66 -0.82 18.45
N LEU A 1011 -13.75 -1.32 17.60
CA LEU A 1011 -12.71 -0.48 16.98
C LEU A 1011 -13.31 0.60 16.07
N LEU A 1012 -14.42 0.31 15.38
CA LEU A 1012 -15.16 1.30 14.58
C LEU A 1012 -15.81 2.39 15.45
N ALA A 1013 -16.39 2.02 16.58
CA ALA A 1013 -16.96 2.96 17.54
C ALA A 1013 -15.85 3.84 18.18
N LEU A 1014 -14.74 3.24 18.60
CA LEU A 1014 -13.59 3.94 19.17
C LEU A 1014 -12.97 4.95 18.19
N ALA A 1015 -12.80 4.56 16.92
CA ALA A 1015 -12.30 5.45 15.87
C ALA A 1015 -13.23 6.66 15.63
N ARG A 1016 -14.55 6.45 15.72
CA ARG A 1016 -15.57 7.50 15.56
C ARG A 1016 -15.67 8.42 16.78
N ALA A 1017 -15.60 7.87 17.99
CA ALA A 1017 -15.89 8.58 19.24
C ALA A 1017 -14.65 9.23 19.89
N ARG A 1018 -13.43 8.73 19.61
CA ARG A 1018 -12.17 9.15 20.24
C ARG A 1018 -11.01 9.42 19.28
N LYS A 1019 -11.20 9.24 17.97
CA LYS A 1019 -10.15 9.39 16.95
C LYS A 1019 -8.90 8.54 17.26
N ILE A 1020 -9.15 7.27 17.57
CA ILE A 1020 -8.13 6.22 17.71
C ILE A 1020 -8.37 5.23 16.55
N GLU A 1021 -7.59 5.38 15.48
CA GLU A 1021 -7.77 4.64 14.24
C GLU A 1021 -6.91 3.37 14.23
N ILE A 1022 -7.50 2.25 14.63
CA ILE A 1022 -6.81 0.95 14.74
C ILE A 1022 -7.66 -0.11 14.03
N VAL A 1023 -7.01 -1.09 13.38
CA VAL A 1023 -7.67 -2.05 12.48
C VAL A 1023 -7.71 -3.44 13.12
N PRO A 1024 -8.86 -4.15 13.13
CA PRO A 1024 -8.94 -5.53 13.61
C PRO A 1024 -8.12 -6.47 12.73
N GLN A 1025 -7.67 -7.59 13.29
CA GLN A 1025 -7.04 -8.71 12.60
C GLN A 1025 -7.58 -10.03 13.17
N ALA A 1026 -7.35 -11.15 12.47
CA ALA A 1026 -7.70 -12.48 12.96
C ALA A 1026 -6.97 -12.79 14.30
N LYS A 1027 -7.45 -13.79 15.04
CA LYS A 1027 -6.91 -14.21 16.35
C LYS A 1027 -6.99 -13.11 17.44
N GLY A 1028 -8.04 -12.30 17.42
CA GLY A 1028 -8.27 -11.25 18.44
C GLY A 1028 -7.25 -10.11 18.44
N TYR A 1029 -6.41 -9.97 17.40
CA TYR A 1029 -5.39 -8.93 17.32
C TYR A 1029 -5.93 -7.58 16.84
N ALA A 1030 -5.37 -6.50 17.37
CA ALA A 1030 -5.51 -5.14 16.87
C ALA A 1030 -4.18 -4.66 16.28
N ARG A 1031 -4.22 -4.08 15.07
CA ARG A 1031 -3.02 -3.65 14.33
C ARG A 1031 -2.85 -2.14 14.34
N PHE A 1032 -1.71 -1.70 14.88
CA PHE A 1032 -1.13 -0.39 14.66
C PHE A 1032 -0.25 -0.40 13.40
N ALA A 1033 -0.37 0.65 12.58
CA ALA A 1033 0.49 0.95 11.45
C ALA A 1033 1.12 2.32 11.66
N PHE A 1034 2.41 2.37 12.01
CA PHE A 1034 3.11 3.60 12.39
C PHE A 1034 3.75 4.34 11.18
N GLY A 1035 2.99 4.41 10.09
CA GLY A 1035 3.39 5.01 8.83
C GLY A 1035 3.38 6.54 8.80
N GLY A 1036 3.58 7.11 7.61
CA GLY A 1036 3.37 8.54 7.34
C GLY A 1036 4.47 9.47 7.85
N LEU A 1037 4.15 10.75 7.98
CA LEU A 1037 5.11 11.82 8.25
C LEU A 1037 5.54 11.90 9.73
N VAL A 1038 6.85 11.81 9.98
CA VAL A 1038 7.50 12.26 11.22
C VAL A 1038 8.63 13.22 10.83
N ASP A 1039 8.95 14.21 11.65
CA ASP A 1039 9.95 15.24 11.32
C ASP A 1039 11.40 14.71 11.21
N GLY A 1040 11.66 13.49 11.70
CA GLY A 1040 12.96 12.81 11.65
C GLY A 1040 13.96 13.25 12.71
N THR A 1041 13.57 14.11 13.66
CA THR A 1041 14.37 14.56 14.80
C THR A 1041 14.19 13.64 16.02
N GLU A 1042 15.12 13.70 16.97
CA GLU A 1042 15.01 12.93 18.22
C GLU A 1042 13.75 13.31 19.00
N GLU A 1043 13.44 14.61 19.07
CA GLU A 1043 12.23 15.17 19.67
C GLU A 1043 10.96 14.68 18.95
N GLY A 1044 10.97 14.63 17.61
CA GLY A 1044 9.86 14.08 16.83
C GLY A 1044 9.59 12.62 17.10
N TYR A 1045 10.61 11.78 17.31
CA TYR A 1045 10.42 10.39 17.72
C TYR A 1045 9.97 10.24 19.18
N LYS A 1046 10.31 11.20 20.07
CA LYS A 1046 9.75 11.26 21.44
C LYS A 1046 8.25 11.58 21.40
N ASP A 1047 7.85 12.63 20.67
CA ASP A 1047 6.43 12.97 20.44
C ASP A 1047 5.66 11.78 19.81
N PHE A 1048 6.30 11.10 18.85
CA PHE A 1048 5.74 9.93 18.19
C PHE A 1048 5.52 8.75 19.15
N SER A 1049 6.50 8.45 20.01
CA SER A 1049 6.38 7.42 21.06
C SER A 1049 5.27 7.75 22.05
N LEU A 1050 5.14 9.02 22.46
CA LEU A 1050 4.06 9.47 23.36
C LEU A 1050 2.68 9.37 22.69
N GLY A 1051 2.58 9.63 21.39
CA GLY A 1051 1.36 9.42 20.60
C GLY A 1051 0.92 7.96 20.59
N ILE A 1052 1.83 7.02 20.31
CA ILE A 1052 1.53 5.58 20.38
C ILE A 1052 1.13 5.17 21.80
N GLU A 1053 1.88 5.60 22.81
CA GLU A 1053 1.59 5.26 24.21
C GLU A 1053 0.20 5.75 24.65
N THR A 1054 -0.19 6.95 24.22
CA THR A 1054 -1.51 7.52 24.51
C THR A 1054 -2.62 6.69 23.87
N ASP A 1055 -2.53 6.43 22.57
CA ASP A 1055 -3.59 5.70 21.85
C ASP A 1055 -3.65 4.20 22.25
N LEU A 1056 -2.52 3.58 22.60
CA LEU A 1056 -2.46 2.22 23.14
C LEU A 1056 -3.05 2.12 24.55
N ARG A 1057 -2.70 3.06 25.45
CA ARG A 1057 -3.31 3.13 26.79
C ARG A 1057 -4.83 3.28 26.71
N LEU A 1058 -5.31 4.14 25.81
CA LEU A 1058 -6.74 4.36 25.63
C LEU A 1058 -7.44 3.15 25.00
N LEU A 1059 -6.83 2.49 24.01
CA LEU A 1059 -7.35 1.23 23.45
C LEU A 1059 -7.59 0.18 24.54
N LEU A 1060 -6.60 -0.06 25.39
CA LEU A 1060 -6.68 -1.07 26.45
C LEU A 1060 -7.77 -0.72 27.47
N LYS A 1061 -7.81 0.53 27.96
CA LYS A 1061 -8.85 0.98 28.92
C LYS A 1061 -10.26 0.86 28.37
N TYR A 1062 -10.49 1.36 27.15
CA TYR A 1062 -11.81 1.29 26.53
C TYR A 1062 -12.23 -0.15 26.22
N TRP A 1063 -11.29 -1.05 25.94
CA TRP A 1063 -11.58 -2.47 25.75
C TRP A 1063 -11.94 -3.18 27.05
N ASP A 1064 -11.20 -2.96 28.13
CA ASP A 1064 -11.50 -3.55 29.44
C ASP A 1064 -12.85 -3.04 29.99
N GLU A 1065 -13.16 -1.75 29.79
CA GLU A 1065 -14.46 -1.14 30.12
C GLU A 1065 -15.59 -1.73 29.26
N PHE A 1066 -15.38 -1.86 27.95
CA PHE A 1066 -16.33 -2.52 27.04
C PHE A 1066 -16.63 -3.97 27.47
N GLN A 1067 -15.59 -4.75 27.79
CA GLN A 1067 -15.74 -6.13 28.22
C GLN A 1067 -16.49 -6.24 29.55
N THR A 1068 -16.23 -5.32 30.49
CA THR A 1068 -16.95 -5.26 31.78
C THR A 1068 -18.44 -4.99 31.57
N ILE A 1069 -18.79 -4.02 30.72
CA ILE A 1069 -20.18 -3.70 30.39
C ILE A 1069 -20.85 -4.88 29.67
N ARG A 1070 -20.18 -5.45 28.66
CA ARG A 1070 -20.70 -6.59 27.88
C ARG A 1070 -20.93 -7.82 28.76
N ALA A 1071 -20.02 -8.14 29.68
CA ALA A 1071 -20.18 -9.24 30.61
C ALA A 1071 -21.41 -9.05 31.51
N ARG A 1072 -21.64 -7.83 32.01
CA ARG A 1072 -22.84 -7.50 32.78
C ARG A 1072 -24.12 -7.68 31.95
N LEU A 1073 -24.18 -7.13 30.74
CA LEU A 1073 -25.37 -7.26 29.87
C LEU A 1073 -25.65 -8.72 29.45
N ASN A 1074 -24.61 -9.54 29.27
CA ASN A 1074 -24.75 -10.99 29.08
C ASN A 1074 -25.38 -11.69 30.31
N HIS A 1075 -25.09 -11.22 31.53
CA HIS A 1075 -25.74 -11.73 32.76
C HIS A 1075 -27.18 -11.20 32.95
N GLU A 1076 -27.54 -10.10 32.30
CA GLU A 1076 -28.89 -9.50 32.31
C GLU A 1076 -29.78 -10.04 31.17
N GLU A 1077 -29.34 -11.07 30.42
CA GLU A 1077 -30.03 -11.70 29.27
C GLU A 1077 -30.40 -10.72 28.14
N ASP A 1078 -29.57 -9.70 27.89
CA ASP A 1078 -29.77 -8.76 26.78
C ASP A 1078 -29.73 -9.48 25.41
N LEU A 1079 -30.64 -9.10 24.50
CA LEU A 1079 -30.74 -9.64 23.14
C LEU A 1079 -29.64 -9.12 22.20
N ASP A 1080 -29.02 -7.97 22.51
CA ASP A 1080 -27.94 -7.35 21.74
C ASP A 1080 -26.89 -6.71 22.66
N PRO A 1081 -26.15 -7.54 23.44
CA PRO A 1081 -25.21 -7.08 24.46
C PRO A 1081 -24.01 -6.34 23.85
N ILE A 1082 -23.70 -6.58 22.57
CA ILE A 1082 -22.62 -5.87 21.86
C ILE A 1082 -23.04 -4.43 21.58
N ASN A 1083 -24.16 -4.21 20.89
CA ASN A 1083 -24.55 -2.84 20.55
C ASN A 1083 -25.00 -2.06 21.78
N ASN A 1084 -25.59 -2.70 22.79
CA ASN A 1084 -25.96 -2.02 24.03
C ASN A 1084 -24.73 -1.66 24.88
N ALA A 1085 -23.70 -2.51 24.97
CA ALA A 1085 -22.42 -2.13 25.58
C ALA A 1085 -21.74 -0.97 24.82
N LEU A 1086 -21.79 -0.94 23.49
CA LEU A 1086 -21.26 0.19 22.71
C LEU A 1086 -22.05 1.49 22.92
N LYS A 1087 -23.38 1.43 23.07
CA LYS A 1087 -24.22 2.60 23.39
C LYS A 1087 -23.95 3.13 24.80
N GLU A 1088 -23.67 2.26 25.77
CA GLU A 1088 -23.34 2.68 27.13
C GLU A 1088 -21.95 3.29 27.23
N LEU A 1089 -20.96 2.68 26.57
CA LEU A 1089 -19.58 3.19 26.52
C LEU A 1089 -19.44 4.48 25.69
N PHE A 1090 -20.21 4.60 24.62
CA PHE A 1090 -20.22 5.74 23.71
C PHE A 1090 -21.66 6.27 23.50
N PRO A 1091 -22.26 6.94 24.50
CA PRO A 1091 -23.64 7.42 24.44
C PRO A 1091 -23.91 8.28 23.19
N GLY A 1092 -24.93 7.89 22.43
CA GLY A 1092 -25.32 8.50 21.15
C GLY A 1092 -24.48 8.09 19.93
N GLY A 1093 -23.32 7.44 20.10
CA GLY A 1093 -22.39 7.16 19.00
C GLY A 1093 -21.83 8.43 18.34
N GLU A 1094 -21.88 9.56 19.06
CA GLU A 1094 -21.48 10.88 18.59
C GLU A 1094 -20.00 11.19 18.88
N ILE A 1095 -19.53 12.32 18.35
CA ILE A 1095 -18.15 12.77 18.47
C ILE A 1095 -18.01 13.57 19.77
N ASP A 1096 -17.53 12.90 20.82
CA ASP A 1096 -17.25 13.55 22.11
C ASP A 1096 -15.85 14.17 22.11
N LEU A 1097 -15.79 15.42 21.64
CA LEU A 1097 -14.57 16.21 21.60
C LEU A 1097 -14.09 16.60 23.00
N ALA A 1098 -14.99 16.83 23.95
CA ALA A 1098 -14.65 17.19 25.33
C ALA A 1098 -13.88 16.06 26.01
N ARG A 1099 -14.40 14.83 25.92
CA ARG A 1099 -13.73 13.64 26.45
C ARG A 1099 -12.46 13.29 25.68
N THR A 1100 -12.44 13.44 24.35
CA THR A 1100 -11.22 13.19 23.57
C THR A 1100 -10.06 14.14 23.96
N ILE A 1101 -10.35 15.41 24.23
CA ILE A 1101 -9.37 16.38 24.74
C ILE A 1101 -8.87 16.00 26.14
N GLN A 1102 -9.76 15.50 27.01
CA GLN A 1102 -9.39 14.99 28.34
C GLN A 1102 -8.51 13.74 28.24
N ASP A 1103 -8.92 12.74 27.46
CA ASP A 1103 -8.25 11.46 27.26
C ASP A 1103 -6.83 11.64 26.70
N LYS A 1104 -6.64 12.56 25.75
CA LYS A 1104 -5.33 12.90 25.16
C LYS A 1104 -4.60 14.06 25.89
N GLY A 1105 -5.05 14.45 27.09
CA GLY A 1105 -4.54 15.62 27.82
C GLY A 1105 -3.02 15.64 28.02
N VAL A 1106 -2.42 14.52 28.42
CA VAL A 1106 -0.96 14.38 28.62
C VAL A 1106 -0.17 14.68 27.33
N LEU A 1107 -0.64 14.15 26.19
CA LEU A 1107 -0.04 14.41 24.89
C LEU A 1107 -0.20 15.90 24.50
N LEU A 1108 -1.37 16.48 24.74
CA LEU A 1108 -1.63 17.89 24.44
C LEU A 1108 -0.75 18.83 25.28
N ASP A 1109 -0.56 18.55 26.57
CA ASP A 1109 0.23 19.41 27.46
C ASP A 1109 1.75 19.28 27.18
N HIS A 1110 2.23 18.09 26.80
CA HIS A 1110 3.57 17.90 26.26
C HIS A 1110 3.77 18.73 24.96
N LEU A 1111 2.86 18.61 24.00
CA LEU A 1111 2.94 19.36 22.73
C LEU A 1111 2.80 20.88 22.90
N ARG A 1112 2.06 21.35 23.92
CA ARG A 1112 1.91 22.77 24.28
C ARG A 1112 3.14 23.34 24.99
N SER A 1113 3.78 22.55 25.85
CA SER A 1113 4.96 22.97 26.62
C SER A 1113 6.25 22.95 25.80
N ARG A 1114 6.28 22.22 24.67
CA ARG A 1114 7.38 22.22 23.70
C ARG A 1114 7.65 23.65 23.17
N PRO A 1115 8.88 24.20 23.34
CA PRO A 1115 9.22 25.49 22.76
C PRO A 1115 9.22 25.38 21.24
N ARG A 1116 8.35 26.15 20.56
CA ARG A 1116 8.30 26.22 19.09
C ARG A 1116 9.63 26.71 18.53
N THR A 1117 10.46 25.80 18.07
CA THR A 1117 11.69 26.10 17.34
C THR A 1117 11.36 26.61 15.94
N GLY A 1118 12.30 27.28 15.27
CA GLY A 1118 12.14 27.61 13.84
C GLY A 1118 11.95 26.38 12.95
N LYS A 1119 12.38 25.19 13.41
CA LYS A 1119 12.13 23.91 12.73
C LYS A 1119 10.70 23.39 12.92
N ASP A 1120 10.02 23.73 14.00
CA ASP A 1120 8.59 23.43 14.19
C ASP A 1120 7.68 24.30 13.31
N ARG A 1121 8.22 25.37 12.71
CA ARG A 1121 7.56 26.10 11.61
C ARG A 1121 7.72 25.40 10.26
N LEU A 1122 8.78 24.59 10.08
CA LEU A 1122 8.99 23.77 8.87
C LEU A 1122 8.12 22.50 8.85
N THR A 1123 7.58 22.08 10.00
CA THR A 1123 6.62 20.97 10.08
C THR A 1123 5.20 21.40 9.71
N ASN A 1124 4.87 22.69 9.82
CA ASN A 1124 3.66 23.24 9.22
C ASN A 1124 3.87 23.41 7.71
N ARG A 1125 3.65 22.35 6.94
CA ARG A 1125 4.01 22.27 5.51
C ARG A 1125 3.26 23.21 4.56
N PHE A 1126 2.25 23.94 5.03
CA PHE A 1126 1.75 25.11 4.30
C PHE A 1126 2.72 26.31 4.32
N SER A 1127 3.87 26.15 5.00
CA SER A 1127 5.06 26.98 4.91
C SER A 1127 6.28 26.10 4.59
N PRO A 1128 6.82 26.11 3.35
CA PRO A 1128 8.18 25.68 3.08
C PRO A 1128 9.19 26.51 3.87
N ALA A 1129 10.47 26.14 3.78
CA ALA A 1129 11.57 26.90 4.36
C ALA A 1129 11.69 28.29 3.71
N GLY A 1130 11.05 29.29 4.33
CA GLY A 1130 10.78 30.60 3.74
C GLY A 1130 9.28 30.85 3.60
N SER A 1131 8.60 30.91 4.75
CA SER A 1131 7.23 31.41 4.98
C SER A 1131 6.33 31.57 3.76
N GLN A 1132 5.80 30.47 3.18
CA GLN A 1132 4.59 30.65 2.36
C GLN A 1132 3.42 31.07 3.25
N TYR A 1133 2.69 32.08 2.80
CA TYR A 1133 1.35 32.39 3.29
C TYR A 1133 0.33 31.99 2.22
N MET A 1134 -0.68 31.26 2.65
CA MET A 1134 -1.87 30.98 1.86
C MET A 1134 -3.01 31.79 2.45
N SER A 1135 -3.53 32.77 1.70
CA SER A 1135 -4.75 33.48 2.07
C SER A 1135 -5.76 33.47 0.92
N SER A 1136 -7.03 33.38 1.29
CA SER A 1136 -8.16 33.79 0.47
C SER A 1136 -8.56 35.18 0.93
N ILE A 1137 -8.65 36.15 0.02
CA ILE A 1137 -9.13 37.50 0.36
C ILE A 1137 -10.59 37.43 0.85
N GLU A 1138 -11.39 36.54 0.26
CA GLU A 1138 -12.78 36.26 0.63
C GLU A 1138 -13.12 34.76 0.56
N PRO A 1139 -14.17 34.28 1.25
CA PRO A 1139 -14.62 32.89 1.14
C PRO A 1139 -15.03 32.52 -0.30
N GLY A 1140 -14.30 31.60 -0.92
CA GLY A 1140 -14.57 31.08 -2.27
C GLY A 1140 -13.60 31.56 -3.35
N SER A 1141 -12.75 32.55 -3.09
CA SER A 1141 -11.70 32.98 -4.02
C SER A 1141 -10.58 31.94 -4.17
N PRO A 1142 -9.82 31.95 -5.28
CA PRO A 1142 -8.60 31.16 -5.40
C PRO A 1142 -7.61 31.48 -4.26
N ALA A 1143 -6.94 30.47 -3.73
CA ALA A 1143 -5.92 30.65 -2.71
C ALA A 1143 -4.66 31.27 -3.32
N THR A 1144 -4.28 32.46 -2.87
CA THR A 1144 -3.02 33.09 -3.27
C THR A 1144 -1.90 32.53 -2.41
N ILE A 1145 -0.94 31.86 -3.03
CA ILE A 1145 0.30 31.40 -2.39
C ILE A 1145 1.35 32.48 -2.60
N VAL A 1146 1.80 33.11 -1.51
CA VAL A 1146 2.88 34.11 -1.52
C VAL A 1146 4.04 33.58 -0.70
N THR A 1147 5.22 33.44 -1.32
CA THR A 1147 6.47 33.13 -0.63
C THR A 1147 7.01 34.39 0.04
N ILE A 1148 7.05 34.40 1.37
CA ILE A 1148 7.57 35.50 2.19
C ILE A 1148 8.95 35.12 2.74
N ARG A 1149 9.89 36.07 2.78
CA ARG A 1149 11.15 35.92 3.51
C ARG A 1149 10.91 35.93 5.01
N GLU A 1150 11.59 35.07 5.78
CA GLU A 1150 11.47 35.08 7.24
C GLU A 1150 12.11 36.37 7.82
N VAL A 1151 11.28 37.24 8.41
CA VAL A 1151 11.70 38.52 9.01
C VAL A 1151 11.41 38.55 10.50
N GLN A 1152 12.35 39.04 11.31
CA GLN A 1152 12.16 39.23 12.75
C GLN A 1152 11.60 40.63 13.05
N CYS A 1153 10.29 40.79 12.93
CA CYS A 1153 9.58 42.00 13.33
C CYS A 1153 9.10 41.88 14.79
N ARG A 1154 9.40 42.88 15.62
CA ARG A 1154 8.94 42.96 17.03
C ARG A 1154 7.77 43.93 17.20
N THR A 1155 7.61 44.88 16.29
CA THR A 1155 6.51 45.84 16.24
C THR A 1155 5.76 45.80 14.90
N ALA A 1156 4.55 46.36 14.86
CA ALA A 1156 3.81 46.55 13.61
C ALA A 1156 4.52 47.53 12.65
N GLU A 1157 5.31 48.47 13.17
CA GLU A 1157 6.12 49.36 12.35
C GLU A 1157 7.33 48.62 11.75
N ASP A 1158 7.98 47.72 12.50
CA ASP A 1158 9.02 46.84 11.97
C ASP A 1158 8.47 45.97 10.83
N PHE A 1159 7.21 45.53 10.94
CA PHE A 1159 6.55 44.76 9.89
C PHE A 1159 6.23 45.61 8.67
N ILE A 1160 5.58 46.77 8.82
CA ILE A 1160 5.22 47.67 7.71
C ILE A 1160 6.46 48.16 6.93
N ASN A 1161 7.62 48.27 7.58
CA ASN A 1161 8.88 48.62 6.92
C ASN A 1161 9.71 47.41 6.44
N SER A 1162 9.20 46.18 6.57
CA SER A 1162 9.90 44.95 6.15
C SER A 1162 9.68 44.62 4.67
N GLU A 1163 10.63 43.90 4.07
CA GLU A 1163 10.45 43.34 2.71
C GLU A 1163 9.23 42.42 2.64
N ALA A 1164 8.98 41.64 3.70
CA ALA A 1164 7.81 40.75 3.80
C ALA A 1164 6.47 41.47 3.63
N PHE A 1165 6.31 42.66 4.24
CA PHE A 1165 5.12 43.47 4.05
C PHE A 1165 5.07 44.09 2.65
N ARG A 1166 6.22 44.52 2.10
CA ARG A 1166 6.31 45.04 0.74
C ARG A 1166 5.83 44.01 -0.30
N ASP A 1167 6.26 42.78 -0.16
CA ASP A 1167 5.88 41.68 -1.06
C ASP A 1167 4.38 41.36 -0.94
N LEU A 1168 3.88 41.11 0.29
CA LEU A 1168 2.46 40.80 0.52
C LEU A 1168 1.52 41.91 0.07
N PHE A 1169 1.77 43.15 0.50
CA PHE A 1169 0.85 44.25 0.29
C PHE A 1169 0.71 44.61 -1.19
N ASN A 1170 1.81 44.61 -1.94
CA ASN A 1170 1.78 44.86 -3.38
C ASN A 1170 1.05 43.74 -4.14
N ILE A 1171 1.25 42.47 -3.77
CA ILE A 1171 0.56 41.34 -4.40
C ILE A 1171 -0.96 41.44 -4.17
N PHE A 1172 -1.41 41.65 -2.93
CA PHE A 1172 -2.84 41.77 -2.66
C PHE A 1172 -3.46 43.01 -3.30
N LEU A 1173 -2.77 44.15 -3.32
CA LEU A 1173 -3.22 45.37 -3.98
C LEU A 1173 -3.49 45.14 -5.49
N LEU A 1174 -2.61 44.42 -6.19
CA LEU A 1174 -2.82 44.07 -7.59
C LEU A 1174 -3.94 43.05 -7.80
N GLN A 1175 -4.19 42.15 -6.83
CA GLN A 1175 -5.32 41.22 -6.91
C GLN A 1175 -6.69 41.90 -6.76
N VAL A 1176 -6.79 42.92 -5.90
CA VAL A 1176 -8.03 43.69 -5.71
C VAL A 1176 -8.16 44.90 -6.63
N LYS A 1177 -7.18 45.18 -7.51
CA LYS A 1177 -7.21 46.37 -8.38
C LYS A 1177 -8.47 46.48 -9.24
N GLY A 1178 -8.98 45.34 -9.72
CA GLY A 1178 -10.21 45.25 -10.51
C GLY A 1178 -11.50 45.41 -9.70
N GLN A 1179 -11.39 45.57 -8.38
CA GLN A 1179 -12.49 45.83 -7.44
C GLN A 1179 -12.42 47.26 -6.86
N ILE A 1180 -11.33 48.00 -7.13
CA ILE A 1180 -11.13 49.38 -6.65
C ILE A 1180 -11.33 50.34 -7.82
N SER A 1181 -12.50 51.00 -7.83
CA SER A 1181 -12.84 51.97 -8.87
C SER A 1181 -11.77 53.04 -9.05
N GLY A 1182 -11.29 53.16 -10.30
CA GLY A 1182 -10.19 54.04 -10.69
C GLY A 1182 -8.83 53.35 -10.86
N LEU A 1183 -8.61 52.15 -10.29
CA LEU A 1183 -7.37 51.38 -10.49
C LEU A 1183 -7.48 50.33 -11.62
N GLU A 1184 -8.71 49.98 -12.01
CA GLU A 1184 -9.04 48.97 -13.03
C GLU A 1184 -8.28 49.13 -14.36
N GLN A 1185 -8.05 50.38 -14.78
CA GLN A 1185 -7.42 50.75 -16.06
C GLN A 1185 -5.96 51.23 -15.91
N MET A 1186 -5.38 51.11 -14.71
CA MET A 1186 -4.00 51.55 -14.45
C MET A 1186 -3.01 50.38 -14.60
N GLU A 1187 -1.85 50.68 -15.20
CA GLU A 1187 -0.70 49.77 -15.25
C GLU A 1187 -0.19 49.43 -13.85
N ASP A 1188 0.20 48.18 -13.63
CA ASP A 1188 0.58 47.65 -12.30
C ASP A 1188 1.77 48.40 -11.69
N SER A 1189 2.71 48.85 -12.53
CA SER A 1189 3.84 49.69 -12.13
C SER A 1189 3.40 51.05 -11.56
N ASN A 1190 2.37 51.66 -12.14
CA ASN A 1190 1.80 52.92 -11.67
C ASN A 1190 0.98 52.74 -10.40
N ILE A 1191 0.24 51.63 -10.28
CA ILE A 1191 -0.49 51.27 -9.05
C ILE A 1191 0.50 51.09 -7.88
N ILE A 1192 1.55 50.29 -8.06
CA ILE A 1192 2.57 50.08 -7.03
C ILE A 1192 3.31 51.39 -6.70
N ALA A 1193 3.63 52.22 -7.68
CA ALA A 1193 4.31 53.51 -7.43
C ALA A 1193 3.47 54.51 -6.62
N GLN A 1194 2.14 54.54 -6.82
CA GLN A 1194 1.25 55.54 -6.20
C GLN A 1194 0.50 55.04 -4.95
N TYR A 1195 0.37 53.72 -4.79
CA TYR A 1195 -0.45 53.09 -3.75
C TYR A 1195 0.22 51.89 -3.07
N GLY A 1196 1.36 51.40 -3.60
CA GLY A 1196 2.07 50.25 -3.07
C GLY A 1196 2.71 50.48 -1.70
N ALA A 1197 3.32 49.43 -1.17
CA ALA A 1197 3.72 49.33 0.23
C ALA A 1197 4.67 50.44 0.72
N ASP A 1198 5.54 50.96 -0.14
CA ASP A 1198 6.45 52.06 0.23
C ASP A 1198 5.71 53.38 0.40
N GLU A 1199 4.69 53.63 -0.42
CA GLU A 1199 3.82 54.80 -0.30
C GLU A 1199 2.84 54.63 0.87
N PHE A 1200 2.35 53.41 1.11
CA PHE A 1200 1.64 53.07 2.34
C PHE A 1200 2.50 53.32 3.59
N ALA A 1201 3.76 52.87 3.62
CA ALA A 1201 4.68 53.05 4.75
C ALA A 1201 5.03 54.53 4.98
N LYS A 1202 5.22 55.32 3.93
CA LYS A 1202 5.37 56.78 4.03
C LYS A 1202 4.13 57.43 4.66
N ARG A 1203 2.93 57.09 4.18
CA ARG A 1203 1.65 57.64 4.69
C ARG A 1203 1.36 57.20 6.13
N PHE A 1204 1.71 55.96 6.47
CA PHE A 1204 1.65 55.43 7.83
C PHE A 1204 2.52 56.25 8.80
N LYS A 1205 3.71 56.69 8.35
CA LYS A 1205 4.61 57.56 9.10
C LYS A 1205 4.23 59.04 9.10
N SER A 1206 3.58 59.55 8.05
CA SER A 1206 3.47 61.01 7.82
C SER A 1206 2.36 61.72 8.60
N ARG A 1207 1.25 61.05 8.99
CA ARG A 1207 0.31 61.36 10.10
C ARG A 1207 -1.03 60.60 9.99
N ASN A 1208 -1.77 60.53 11.11
CA ASN A 1208 -3.20 60.20 11.27
C ASN A 1208 -3.71 58.74 11.30
N PHE A 1209 -2.87 57.69 11.27
CA PHE A 1209 -3.38 56.33 11.57
C PHE A 1209 -3.79 56.09 13.04
N GLN A 1210 -3.47 57.01 13.96
CA GLN A 1210 -3.89 56.91 15.37
C GLN A 1210 -5.41 57.00 15.58
N ASN A 1211 -6.17 57.65 14.69
CA ASN A 1211 -7.63 57.74 14.80
C ASN A 1211 -8.34 56.46 14.35
N VAL A 1212 -7.84 55.79 13.29
CA VAL A 1212 -8.40 54.53 12.77
C VAL A 1212 -8.33 53.39 13.81
N ARG A 1213 -7.32 53.46 14.70
CA ARG A 1213 -7.15 52.53 15.84
C ARG A 1213 -8.35 52.54 16.80
N ARG A 1214 -9.18 53.59 16.78
CA ARG A 1214 -10.35 53.76 17.65
C ARG A 1214 -11.63 53.15 17.09
N ASP A 1215 -11.76 53.01 15.77
CA ASP A 1215 -12.97 52.46 15.15
C ASP A 1215 -12.84 50.96 14.82
N ILE A 1216 -11.68 50.50 14.33
CA ILE A 1216 -11.46 49.08 14.00
C ILE A 1216 -11.43 48.18 15.25
N PHE A 1217 -10.96 48.70 16.39
CA PHE A 1217 -10.84 47.95 17.65
C PHE A 1217 -11.77 48.45 18.79
N GLY A 1218 -12.68 49.40 18.50
CA GLY A 1218 -13.40 50.17 19.51
C GLY A 1218 -14.78 49.68 19.95
N ARG A 1219 -15.40 48.73 19.24
CA ARG A 1219 -16.74 48.21 19.61
C ARG A 1219 -16.66 47.12 20.68
N ARG A 1220 -16.39 47.50 21.93
CA ARG A 1220 -16.80 46.69 23.09
C ARG A 1220 -18.33 46.68 23.19
N PRO A 1221 -19.01 45.52 23.28
CA PRO A 1221 -20.40 45.47 23.70
C PRO A 1221 -20.51 46.03 25.13
N ARG A 1222 -21.39 47.02 25.34
CA ARG A 1222 -21.71 47.49 26.70
C ARG A 1222 -22.49 46.39 27.42
N ARG A 1223 -21.81 45.63 28.28
CA ARG A 1223 -22.48 44.80 29.30
C ARG A 1223 -23.25 45.71 30.26
N SER A 1224 -24.57 45.72 30.17
CA SER A 1224 -25.42 46.23 31.23
C SER A 1224 -25.53 45.18 32.34
N PHE A 1225 -24.63 45.23 33.32
CA PHE A 1225 -24.88 44.54 34.59
C PHE A 1225 -25.98 45.31 35.35
N LYS A 1226 -27.20 44.78 35.35
CA LYS A 1226 -28.11 44.93 36.50
C LYS A 1226 -28.00 43.67 37.34
N ARG A 1227 -27.93 43.84 38.66
CA ARG A 1227 -27.92 42.76 39.64
C ARG A 1227 -29.33 42.19 39.79
N SER A 1228 -29.47 40.89 39.58
CA SER A 1228 -30.40 39.97 40.27
C SER A 1228 -29.98 38.56 39.87
#